data_AF-A0AAG5D6Z7-F1
#
_entry.id   AF-A0AAG5D6Z7-F1
#
_cell.length_a   1.000
_cell.length_b   1.000
_cell.length_c   1.000
_cell.angle_alpha   90.00
_cell.angle_beta   90.00
_cell.angle_gamma   90.00
#
_symmetry.space_group_name_H-M   'P 1'
#
loop_
_entity.id
_entity.type
_entity.pdbx_description
1 polymer ?
#
loop_
_entity_poly.entity_id
_entity_poly.type
_entity_poly.pdbx_seq_one_letter_code
_entity_poly.pdbx_strand_id
1 'polypeptide(L)'
;MTSTNRNVSSTQQSDIGTAASMVAIGIDFGTSFSSVGIYRNGKFEIMANEAGNHRIPSVVAFTEKARLVGEEALAQADLDPSNCVLEVKRILGRHGKRDGAGLQVQFKGETKCYQPEEICGIILAHLRSMAERQLGQQVTSAVIAVPAQFSDGQRQATLDAATIAGLTVLRLINEPTAAAISFGLNKKLIGEQYVLVCSFGGGFLDVSIVTIYNGIFQVKASSGDTHLGGADIDNRLVEHFVRELRETRSIDITHDAVAMRKLRKACEQAKRTLSYTSQVSMEIENLTEGHKLSATVTKELVDELCKDLFERIMLHVEMALRRARKDRFAVHEIMLVGESSRIPRVQIMLSEFFDRRSLNSAVNSDEAVVVGAAIAAGILTGDKSCSIQDLLWWDLVPRSIGMIGEGSGDGDRGESPRILISRNSTLPLKVRHRVKQVREVKRLYEGESAIVSDNVTLGRLRLEGNFSDDLEDVGLSFNVDLNGVLHVMVEGNIELKATLDKGRLERFEIDRIVYEHKRLLLEMERGEEAEQRKLKEDSASSLIGSVGPEEMGPDGTLIGTWDRFSEWLHCICVVTFDLELGQAMELIYPQHVTLAEQEKMNICYLAFPDSNSGCMGDSQFHIRLRVSSGSENSTLPRGLQEFNGHCLPVHRADPGHFWGFVYFRQIKDSTLKRGYFQKSLVLLTRLPFVNLFYELCSVIAPAYFSNGEPTLESVCDSICRWPSLLSDEPLALPLLGATYEVSVPKQNGKTGLPPVVPMVDCLHPTPTKPNGNARRIIASVHEIDIFKSLQFFLPHIHLLWELVLTGEPVIVTGTSPTDCAHMVQSLTSLISPLAYCAESRPYFTIHDTEFKEFTQSKNGHPSIILGVTNPFFAKTLQHWPHTIRLQDSTEAQLQRQKQHQTGSASPTSSAPGASGSITATSGGLSAEGGSATLSRLSKIKQITHKLLDSSPGLYTQYKPFVQKDKAFIKKILLGLKTDRPPSVQSALLRRHLLELTQSFMIPLERYMASLMPLQKDISPFRSAPQPHPFRQEDFLATLDECGPQLTSTCKGDWEGLYRRFFASPNFRSWYDTRNFELEQTLQVLHMQTLSESNLAEWAKGKLEVEIVDMILRLRHKLTLLQGGSGGPGVALPVQLNAKETRDQLLRHVDNMKKSLPDDLKQILGDS
;
A
#
# COMPACT_ATOMS: atom_id res chain seq x y z
N MET A 1 -20.96 49.40 15.90
CA MET A 1 -20.18 50.64 15.67
C MET A 1 -18.83 50.24 15.05
N THR A 2 -18.36 50.98 14.04
CA THR A 2 -16.95 51.11 13.57
C THR A 2 -16.01 49.90 13.73
N SER A 3 -15.62 49.08 12.74
CA SER A 3 -15.21 49.26 11.32
C SER A 3 -13.80 49.86 11.09
N THR A 4 -12.84 49.01 10.70
CA THR A 4 -11.64 49.23 9.82
C THR A 4 -10.84 47.90 9.83
N ASN A 5 -10.67 47.08 8.77
CA ASN A 5 -10.86 47.11 7.31
C ASN A 5 -9.68 47.71 6.49
N ARG A 6 -9.30 46.98 5.41
CA ARG A 6 -8.34 47.28 4.30
C ARG A 6 -6.84 46.98 4.51
N ASN A 7 -6.06 46.61 3.48
CA ASN A 7 -6.31 45.85 2.23
C ASN A 7 -4.98 45.51 1.49
N VAL A 8 -4.92 44.32 0.88
CA VAL A 8 -4.44 44.03 -0.50
C VAL A 8 -3.17 44.71 -1.04
N SER A 9 -2.13 43.92 -1.33
CA SER A 9 -1.72 43.62 -2.73
C SER A 9 -0.71 42.46 -2.81
N SER A 10 -0.86 41.60 -3.83
CA SER A 10 0.08 40.51 -4.17
C SER A 10 0.11 40.35 -5.69
N THR A 11 1.29 40.27 -6.29
CA THR A 11 1.44 40.19 -7.76
C THR A 11 2.63 39.28 -8.12
N GLN A 12 2.38 38.27 -8.96
CA GLN A 12 3.34 37.41 -9.72
C GLN A 12 4.29 36.51 -8.88
N GLN A 13 4.26 35.16 -8.98
CA GLN A 13 4.78 34.28 -10.07
C GLN A 13 6.23 34.59 -10.51
N SER A 14 7.14 33.63 -10.72
CA SER A 14 7.24 32.18 -10.38
C SER A 14 8.75 31.76 -10.49
N ASP A 15 9.25 30.51 -10.52
CA ASP A 15 8.72 29.15 -10.75
C ASP A 15 9.77 28.06 -10.35
N ILE A 16 9.40 26.75 -10.35
CA ILE A 16 10.29 25.53 -10.36
C ILE A 16 11.13 25.29 -9.07
N GLY A 17 11.53 24.07 -8.63
CA GLY A 17 11.10 22.68 -8.88
C GLY A 17 12.18 21.61 -8.50
N THR A 18 11.93 20.32 -8.21
CA THR A 18 10.72 19.55 -7.82
C THR A 18 11.16 18.13 -7.36
N ALA A 19 10.53 17.55 -6.31
CA ALA A 19 10.73 16.13 -5.92
C ALA A 19 9.78 15.18 -6.69
N ALA A 20 10.13 13.88 -6.82
CA ALA A 20 9.29 12.89 -7.50
C ALA A 20 8.05 12.51 -6.67
N SER A 21 6.85 12.75 -7.21
CA SER A 21 5.58 12.60 -6.50
C SER A 21 4.86 11.27 -6.75
N MET A 22 3.89 10.96 -5.90
CA MET A 22 2.91 9.89 -6.16
C MET A 22 2.06 10.25 -7.39
N VAL A 23 2.23 9.50 -8.48
CA VAL A 23 1.39 9.64 -9.67
C VAL A 23 0.01 9.06 -9.41
N ALA A 24 -1.02 9.89 -9.57
CA ALA A 24 -2.41 9.47 -9.63
C ALA A 24 -3.13 10.17 -10.79
N ILE A 25 -4.01 9.44 -11.47
CA ILE A 25 -4.80 9.94 -12.60
C ILE A 25 -6.26 10.18 -12.20
N GLY A 26 -6.89 11.17 -12.80
CA GLY A 26 -8.34 11.31 -12.84
C GLY A 26 -8.90 10.55 -14.04
N ILE A 27 -9.93 9.74 -13.83
CA ILE A 27 -10.62 8.99 -14.90
C ILE A 27 -12.08 9.41 -14.92
N ASP A 28 -12.54 9.97 -16.04
CA ASP A 28 -13.96 9.98 -16.37
C ASP A 28 -14.29 8.66 -17.07
N PHE A 29 -14.91 7.73 -16.34
CA PHE A 29 -15.29 6.43 -16.86
C PHE A 29 -16.73 6.49 -17.38
N GLY A 30 -16.96 7.04 -18.56
CA GLY A 30 -18.30 7.27 -19.11
C GLY A 30 -18.99 6.02 -19.69
N THR A 31 -20.23 6.18 -20.16
CA THR A 31 -21.01 5.07 -20.76
C THR A 31 -20.63 4.80 -22.22
N SER A 32 -20.32 5.87 -22.96
CA SER A 32 -20.04 5.85 -24.40
C SER A 32 -18.57 6.12 -24.67
N PHE A 33 -17.98 7.09 -23.97
CA PHE A 33 -16.56 7.42 -24.00
C PHE A 33 -16.02 7.55 -22.59
N SER A 34 -14.73 7.28 -22.42
CA SER A 34 -13.96 7.51 -21.21
C SER A 34 -12.74 8.37 -21.51
N SER A 35 -12.31 9.15 -20.52
CA SER A 35 -11.20 10.10 -20.63
C SER A 35 -10.28 9.99 -19.42
N VAL A 36 -8.98 10.23 -19.59
CA VAL A 36 -8.00 10.24 -18.50
C VAL A 36 -7.30 11.59 -18.44
N GLY A 37 -6.99 12.06 -17.23
CA GLY A 37 -6.17 13.24 -17.03
C GLY A 37 -5.29 13.13 -15.79
N ILE A 38 -4.33 14.05 -15.68
CA ILE A 38 -3.43 14.19 -14.54
C ILE A 38 -3.39 15.65 -14.11
N TYR A 39 -3.19 15.91 -12.81
CA TYR A 39 -2.83 17.23 -12.31
C TYR A 39 -1.38 17.21 -11.85
N ARG A 40 -0.55 18.10 -12.42
CA ARG A 40 0.88 18.20 -12.13
C ARG A 40 1.37 19.62 -12.41
N ASN A 41 2.31 20.11 -11.58
CA ASN A 41 2.93 21.44 -11.76
C ASN A 41 1.89 22.58 -11.87
N GLY A 42 0.83 22.52 -11.05
CA GLY A 42 -0.24 23.53 -11.03
C GLY A 42 -1.22 23.50 -12.21
N LYS A 43 -1.10 22.54 -13.15
CA LYS A 43 -1.95 22.42 -14.33
C LYS A 43 -2.58 21.04 -14.43
N PHE A 44 -3.74 20.97 -15.06
CA PHE A 44 -4.31 19.71 -15.53
C PHE A 44 -3.86 19.45 -16.98
N GLU A 45 -3.74 18.18 -17.32
CA GLU A 45 -3.49 17.67 -18.67
C GLU A 45 -4.45 16.51 -18.93
N ILE A 46 -5.08 16.49 -20.11
CA ILE A 46 -5.94 15.40 -20.55
C ILE A 46 -5.13 14.54 -21.50
N MET A 47 -5.05 13.25 -21.20
CA MET A 47 -4.27 12.28 -21.94
C MET A 47 -4.95 11.93 -23.26
N ALA A 48 -4.16 11.45 -24.23
CA ALA A 48 -4.63 11.08 -25.56
C ALA A 48 -4.11 9.69 -25.93
N ASN A 49 -4.85 8.98 -26.79
CA ASN A 49 -4.32 7.78 -27.42
C ASN A 49 -3.32 8.13 -28.55
N GLU A 50 -2.79 7.09 -29.19
CA GLU A 50 -1.81 7.20 -30.29
C GLU A 50 -2.33 7.99 -31.51
N ALA A 51 -3.65 8.07 -31.70
CA ALA A 51 -4.29 8.86 -32.75
C ALA A 51 -4.55 10.33 -32.34
N GLY A 52 -4.20 10.73 -31.11
CA GLY A 52 -4.48 12.06 -30.57
C GLY A 52 -5.88 12.26 -30.00
N ASN A 53 -6.68 11.19 -29.85
CA ASN A 53 -8.03 11.28 -29.29
C ASN A 53 -7.99 11.29 -27.74
N HIS A 54 -8.55 12.32 -27.14
CA HIS A 54 -8.72 12.44 -25.68
C HIS A 54 -9.92 11.64 -25.11
N ARG A 55 -10.88 11.30 -25.97
CA ARG A 55 -12.05 10.47 -25.64
C ARG A 55 -11.89 9.09 -26.25
N ILE A 56 -11.93 8.06 -25.42
CA ILE A 56 -11.75 6.67 -25.82
C ILE A 56 -13.11 5.95 -25.76
N PRO A 57 -13.59 5.35 -26.86
CA PRO A 57 -14.85 4.60 -26.85
C PRO A 57 -14.87 3.52 -25.75
N SER A 58 -15.92 3.49 -24.94
CA SER A 58 -16.08 2.55 -23.83
C SER A 58 -16.68 1.23 -24.32
N VAL A 59 -15.97 0.62 -25.27
CA VAL A 59 -16.33 -0.58 -26.01
C VAL A 59 -15.19 -1.59 -25.91
N VAL A 60 -15.54 -2.87 -25.73
CA VAL A 60 -14.60 -3.99 -25.77
C VAL A 60 -15.05 -4.97 -26.85
N ALA A 61 -14.15 -5.36 -27.73
CA ALA A 61 -14.41 -6.36 -28.76
C ALA A 61 -13.50 -7.57 -28.56
N PHE A 62 -14.05 -8.76 -28.78
CA PHE A 62 -13.32 -10.01 -28.72
C PHE A 62 -13.04 -10.50 -30.14
N THR A 63 -11.84 -11.02 -30.36
CA THR A 63 -11.42 -11.65 -31.62
C THR A 63 -10.79 -13.00 -31.32
N GLU A 64 -10.45 -13.80 -32.32
CA GLU A 64 -9.72 -15.05 -32.11
C GLU A 64 -8.35 -14.85 -31.44
N LYS A 65 -7.72 -13.69 -31.64
CA LYS A 65 -6.35 -13.39 -31.17
C LYS A 65 -6.29 -12.47 -29.95
N ALA A 66 -7.06 -11.38 -29.96
CA ALA A 66 -6.90 -10.24 -29.06
C ALA A 66 -8.23 -9.72 -28.49
N ARG A 67 -8.12 -8.99 -27.37
CA ARG A 67 -9.19 -8.16 -26.79
C ARG A 67 -8.92 -6.72 -27.20
N LEU A 68 -9.77 -6.15 -28.04
CA LEU A 68 -9.65 -4.77 -28.52
C LEU A 68 -10.44 -3.84 -27.60
N VAL A 69 -10.00 -2.60 -27.46
CA VAL A 69 -10.67 -1.54 -26.66
C VAL A 69 -10.67 -0.24 -27.47
N GLY A 70 -11.67 0.62 -27.27
CA GLY A 70 -11.69 1.94 -27.91
C GLY A 70 -12.11 1.89 -29.39
N GLU A 71 -11.42 2.67 -30.23
CA GLU A 71 -11.77 2.83 -31.65
C GLU A 71 -11.67 1.51 -32.44
N GLU A 72 -10.69 0.65 -32.11
CA GLU A 72 -10.54 -0.66 -32.76
C GLU A 72 -11.73 -1.59 -32.43
N ALA A 73 -12.20 -1.54 -31.19
CA ALA A 73 -13.37 -2.29 -30.74
C ALA A 73 -14.67 -1.74 -31.35
N LEU A 74 -14.77 -0.42 -31.52
CA LEU A 74 -15.88 0.24 -32.22
C LEU A 74 -15.87 -0.12 -33.71
N ALA A 75 -14.67 -0.18 -34.32
CA ALA A 75 -14.36 -0.76 -35.63
C ALA A 75 -14.98 -2.16 -35.79
N GLN A 76 -14.58 -3.08 -34.90
CA GLN A 76 -15.04 -4.46 -34.91
C GLN A 76 -16.55 -4.59 -34.66
N ALA A 77 -17.14 -3.74 -33.82
CA ALA A 77 -18.57 -3.76 -33.52
C ALA A 77 -19.46 -3.48 -34.72
N ASP A 78 -18.95 -2.84 -35.79
CA ASP A 78 -19.69 -2.63 -37.04
C ASP A 78 -19.66 -3.85 -37.98
N LEU A 79 -18.73 -4.78 -37.77
CA LEU A 79 -18.56 -6.02 -38.53
C LEU A 79 -19.18 -7.23 -37.82
N ASP A 80 -18.87 -7.37 -36.52
CA ASP A 80 -19.40 -8.40 -35.62
C ASP A 80 -19.91 -7.77 -34.33
N PRO A 81 -21.16 -7.27 -34.32
CA PRO A 81 -21.79 -6.72 -33.12
C PRO A 81 -22.01 -7.78 -32.03
N SER A 82 -22.03 -9.07 -32.39
CA SER A 82 -22.35 -10.15 -31.45
C SER A 82 -21.20 -10.45 -30.49
N ASN A 83 -19.97 -10.16 -30.91
CA ASN A 83 -18.76 -10.36 -30.12
C ASN A 83 -18.19 -9.08 -29.49
N CYS A 84 -19.02 -8.02 -29.42
CA CYS A 84 -18.65 -6.72 -28.89
C CYS A 84 -19.57 -6.30 -27.74
N VAL A 85 -18.99 -5.76 -26.67
CA VAL A 85 -19.72 -5.24 -25.51
C VAL A 85 -19.67 -3.71 -25.51
N LEU A 86 -20.84 -3.09 -25.60
CA LEU A 86 -21.06 -1.64 -25.55
C LEU A 86 -21.90 -1.27 -24.32
N GLU A 87 -21.81 -0.01 -23.89
CA GLU A 87 -22.64 0.59 -22.81
C GLU A 87 -22.61 -0.18 -21.46
N VAL A 88 -21.56 -0.96 -21.19
CA VAL A 88 -21.49 -1.87 -20.03
C VAL A 88 -21.72 -1.19 -18.67
N LYS A 89 -21.39 0.11 -18.55
CA LYS A 89 -21.69 0.94 -17.36
C LYS A 89 -23.19 0.95 -17.01
N ARG A 90 -24.11 0.73 -17.97
CA ARG A 90 -25.57 0.61 -17.73
C ARG A 90 -26.00 -0.66 -17.02
N ILE A 91 -25.18 -1.73 -17.05
CA ILE A 91 -25.47 -3.02 -16.42
C ILE A 91 -24.56 -3.33 -15.21
N LEU A 92 -23.43 -2.61 -15.08
CA LEU A 92 -22.51 -2.70 -13.95
C LEU A 92 -23.22 -2.62 -12.58
N GLY A 93 -22.92 -3.54 -11.67
CA GLY A 93 -23.45 -3.55 -10.30
C GLY A 93 -24.97 -3.69 -10.16
N ARG A 94 -25.67 -4.24 -11.16
CA ARG A 94 -27.13 -4.46 -11.15
C ARG A 94 -27.48 -5.94 -11.13
N HIS A 95 -28.18 -6.39 -10.08
CA HIS A 95 -28.70 -7.75 -9.98
C HIS A 95 -30.19 -7.78 -10.32
N GLY A 96 -30.55 -8.47 -11.41
CA GLY A 96 -31.95 -8.68 -11.80
C GLY A 96 -32.10 -9.78 -12.84
N LYS A 97 -32.88 -10.81 -12.50
CA LYS A 97 -33.43 -11.91 -13.34
C LYS A 97 -32.82 -12.10 -14.75
N ARG A 98 -31.51 -12.35 -14.82
CA ARG A 98 -30.88 -13.15 -15.87
C ARG A 98 -30.24 -14.32 -15.16
N ASP A 99 -30.77 -15.52 -15.39
CA ASP A 99 -30.33 -16.74 -14.71
C ASP A 99 -28.91 -17.10 -15.15
N GLY A 100 -27.90 -16.74 -14.35
CA GLY A 100 -26.49 -17.16 -14.51
C GLY A 100 -25.75 -16.71 -15.78
N ALA A 101 -26.43 -16.08 -16.74
CA ALA A 101 -25.85 -15.69 -18.01
C ALA A 101 -25.08 -14.36 -17.91
N GLY A 102 -23.77 -14.47 -17.63
CA GLY A 102 -22.81 -13.40 -17.89
C GLY A 102 -22.76 -13.03 -19.38
N LEU A 103 -22.00 -11.99 -19.72
CA LEU A 103 -21.81 -11.53 -21.10
C LEU A 103 -21.07 -12.62 -21.89
N GLN A 104 -21.79 -13.33 -22.76
CA GLN A 104 -21.24 -14.40 -23.59
C GLN A 104 -20.60 -13.84 -24.85
N VAL A 105 -19.35 -14.21 -25.08
CA VAL A 105 -18.54 -13.82 -26.24
C VAL A 105 -17.69 -15.01 -26.70
N GLN A 106 -17.39 -15.09 -27.99
CA GLN A 106 -16.41 -16.02 -28.56
C GLN A 106 -15.00 -15.46 -28.42
N PHE A 107 -14.11 -16.16 -27.71
CA PHE A 107 -12.73 -15.74 -27.54
C PHE A 107 -11.77 -16.94 -27.58
N LYS A 108 -10.77 -16.90 -28.48
CA LYS A 108 -9.85 -18.02 -28.77
C LYS A 108 -10.57 -19.35 -29.12
N GLY A 109 -11.73 -19.28 -29.78
CA GLY A 109 -12.53 -20.46 -30.18
C GLY A 109 -13.42 -21.04 -29.07
N GLU A 110 -13.44 -20.43 -27.88
CA GLU A 110 -14.28 -20.83 -26.75
C GLU A 110 -15.35 -19.76 -26.44
N THR A 111 -16.58 -20.18 -26.15
CA THR A 111 -17.59 -19.28 -25.56
C THR A 111 -17.22 -18.97 -24.11
N LYS A 112 -16.94 -17.70 -23.81
CA LYS A 112 -16.60 -17.23 -22.46
C LYS A 112 -17.71 -16.32 -21.92
N CYS A 113 -18.00 -16.47 -20.63
CA CYS A 113 -18.91 -15.60 -19.90
C CYS A 113 -18.09 -14.61 -19.08
N TYR A 114 -18.25 -13.31 -19.32
CA TYR A 114 -17.66 -12.24 -18.50
C TYR A 114 -18.71 -11.55 -17.64
N GLN A 115 -18.34 -11.14 -16.42
CA GLN A 115 -19.14 -10.22 -15.62
C GLN A 115 -18.94 -8.76 -16.09
N PRO A 116 -19.91 -7.85 -15.88
CA PRO A 116 -19.75 -6.43 -16.21
C PRO A 116 -18.49 -5.79 -15.61
N GLU A 117 -18.14 -6.17 -14.38
CA GLU A 117 -16.95 -5.71 -13.65
C GLU A 117 -15.65 -6.06 -14.39
N GLU A 118 -15.60 -7.20 -15.08
CA GLU A 118 -14.44 -7.66 -15.86
C GLU A 118 -14.25 -6.83 -17.13
N ILE A 119 -15.35 -6.55 -17.84
CA ILE A 119 -15.33 -5.71 -19.04
C ILE A 119 -14.95 -4.27 -18.68
N CYS A 120 -15.53 -3.73 -17.60
CA CYS A 120 -15.12 -2.42 -17.05
C CYS A 120 -13.63 -2.42 -16.65
N GLY A 121 -13.13 -3.52 -16.06
CA GLY A 121 -11.72 -3.70 -15.73
C GLY A 121 -10.81 -3.73 -16.95
N ILE A 122 -11.24 -4.33 -18.07
CA ILE A 122 -10.51 -4.28 -19.36
C ILE A 122 -10.40 -2.84 -19.87
N ILE A 123 -11.48 -2.06 -19.82
CA ILE A 123 -11.47 -0.64 -20.23
C ILE A 123 -10.54 0.17 -19.33
N LEU A 124 -10.70 0.06 -18.00
CA LEU A 124 -9.86 0.79 -17.03
C LEU A 124 -8.38 0.39 -17.13
N ALA A 125 -8.05 -0.86 -17.44
CA ALA A 125 -6.68 -1.31 -17.67
C ALA A 125 -6.08 -0.67 -18.93
N HIS A 126 -6.84 -0.59 -20.04
CA HIS A 126 -6.41 0.09 -21.26
C HIS A 126 -6.16 1.59 -21.00
N LEU A 127 -7.05 2.26 -20.26
CA LEU A 127 -6.89 3.66 -19.86
C LEU A 127 -5.65 3.88 -18.98
N ARG A 128 -5.35 2.95 -18.05
CA ARG A 128 -4.10 2.96 -17.26
C ARG A 128 -2.88 2.82 -18.16
N SER A 129 -2.84 1.81 -19.03
CA SER A 129 -1.71 1.58 -19.95
C SER A 129 -1.50 2.74 -20.93
N MET A 130 -2.56 3.44 -21.34
CA MET A 130 -2.47 4.68 -22.11
C MET A 130 -1.75 5.79 -21.31
N ALA A 131 -2.14 5.99 -20.05
CA ALA A 131 -1.50 6.95 -19.15
C ALA A 131 -0.03 6.61 -18.87
N GLU A 132 0.26 5.33 -18.61
CA GLU A 132 1.63 4.83 -18.34
C GLU A 132 2.59 5.11 -19.50
N ARG A 133 2.13 4.89 -20.74
CA ARG A 133 2.92 5.16 -21.95
C ARG A 133 3.16 6.65 -22.19
N GLN A 134 2.19 7.53 -21.93
CA GLN A 134 2.39 8.98 -22.07
C GLN A 134 3.26 9.57 -20.95
N LEU A 135 3.17 9.03 -19.72
CA LEU A 135 3.93 9.52 -18.57
C LEU A 135 5.34 8.92 -18.43
N GLY A 136 5.63 7.79 -19.09
CA GLY A 136 6.91 7.08 -18.98
C GLY A 136 7.16 6.43 -17.62
N GLN A 137 6.11 6.16 -16.83
CA GLN A 137 6.18 5.65 -15.46
C GLN A 137 4.87 4.92 -15.09
N GLN A 138 4.93 3.95 -14.16
CA GLN A 138 3.77 3.17 -13.73
C GLN A 138 2.70 4.04 -13.01
N VAL A 139 1.43 3.73 -13.25
CA VAL A 139 0.27 4.46 -12.69
C VAL A 139 -0.52 3.53 -11.77
N THR A 140 -0.17 3.57 -10.48
CA THR A 140 -0.73 2.65 -9.48
C THR A 140 -2.08 3.09 -8.89
N SER A 141 -2.52 4.32 -9.16
CA SER A 141 -3.57 4.97 -8.37
C SER A 141 -4.44 5.92 -9.20
N ALA A 142 -5.74 5.98 -8.87
CA ALA A 142 -6.70 6.79 -9.61
C ALA A 142 -7.80 7.40 -8.73
N VAL A 143 -8.39 8.49 -9.21
CA VAL A 143 -9.72 8.98 -8.82
C VAL A 143 -10.66 8.71 -9.98
N ILE A 144 -11.79 8.03 -9.74
CA ILE A 144 -12.71 7.61 -10.79
C ILE A 144 -14.05 8.33 -10.62
N ALA A 145 -14.54 8.95 -11.68
CA ALA A 145 -15.85 9.59 -11.70
C ALA A 145 -16.98 8.57 -11.87
N VAL A 146 -18.06 8.75 -11.10
CA VAL A 146 -19.28 7.93 -11.16
C VAL A 146 -20.54 8.81 -11.13
N PRO A 147 -21.66 8.36 -11.70
CA PRO A 147 -22.93 9.10 -11.60
C PRO A 147 -23.33 9.29 -10.14
N ALA A 148 -23.85 10.46 -9.79
CA ALA A 148 -24.25 10.78 -8.43
C ALA A 148 -25.32 9.79 -7.92
N GLN A 149 -26.27 9.41 -8.77
CA GLN A 149 -27.32 8.42 -8.45
C GLN A 149 -26.89 6.94 -8.53
N PHE A 150 -25.59 6.62 -8.66
CA PHE A 150 -25.12 5.23 -8.50
C PHE A 150 -25.39 4.71 -7.09
N SER A 151 -26.00 3.52 -7.04
CA SER A 151 -26.24 2.77 -5.80
C SER A 151 -24.96 2.19 -5.19
N ASP A 152 -25.03 1.71 -3.95
CA ASP A 152 -23.93 0.99 -3.29
C ASP A 152 -23.43 -0.22 -4.11
N GLY A 153 -24.31 -0.86 -4.89
CA GLY A 153 -23.97 -1.93 -5.84
C GLY A 153 -23.05 -1.47 -6.95
N GLN A 154 -23.44 -0.40 -7.62
CA GLN A 154 -22.73 0.15 -8.76
C GLN A 154 -21.40 0.81 -8.33
N ARG A 155 -21.36 1.44 -7.15
CA ARG A 155 -20.14 2.00 -6.55
C ARG A 155 -19.12 0.91 -6.23
N GLN A 156 -19.55 -0.17 -5.57
CA GLN A 156 -18.67 -1.30 -5.28
C GLN A 156 -18.15 -1.96 -6.57
N ALA A 157 -19.03 -2.24 -7.53
CA ALA A 157 -18.67 -2.82 -8.82
C ALA A 157 -17.63 -1.99 -9.60
N THR A 158 -17.66 -0.65 -9.49
CA THR A 158 -16.60 0.23 -10.05
C THR A 158 -15.27 0.08 -9.31
N LEU A 159 -15.26 -0.09 -7.98
CA LEU A 159 -14.03 -0.36 -7.21
C LEU A 159 -13.45 -1.75 -7.55
N ASP A 160 -14.32 -2.74 -7.77
CA ASP A 160 -13.93 -4.09 -8.14
C ASP A 160 -13.33 -4.11 -9.57
N ALA A 161 -13.97 -3.44 -10.52
CA ALA A 161 -13.43 -3.21 -11.87
C ALA A 161 -12.07 -2.50 -11.86
N ALA A 162 -11.89 -1.48 -11.03
CA ALA A 162 -10.60 -0.81 -10.86
C ALA A 162 -9.53 -1.72 -10.23
N THR A 163 -9.93 -2.59 -9.30
CA THR A 163 -9.04 -3.62 -8.72
C THR A 163 -8.60 -4.62 -9.78
N ILE A 164 -9.52 -5.06 -10.67
CA ILE A 164 -9.23 -5.90 -11.84
C ILE A 164 -8.23 -5.21 -12.78
N ALA A 165 -8.38 -3.90 -12.99
CA ALA A 165 -7.46 -3.05 -13.75
C ALA A 165 -6.11 -2.76 -13.05
N GLY A 166 -5.88 -3.25 -11.83
CA GLY A 166 -4.67 -2.99 -11.06
C GLY A 166 -4.54 -1.55 -10.53
N LEU A 167 -5.64 -0.80 -10.50
CA LEU A 167 -5.69 0.58 -10.00
C LEU A 167 -6.12 0.61 -8.53
N THR A 168 -5.33 1.28 -7.68
CA THR A 168 -5.78 1.65 -6.33
C THR A 168 -6.65 2.90 -6.41
N VAL A 169 -7.96 2.75 -6.17
CA VAL A 169 -8.87 3.90 -6.17
C VAL A 169 -8.69 4.71 -4.89
N LEU A 170 -8.14 5.92 -5.02
CA LEU A 170 -8.00 6.88 -3.92
C LEU A 170 -9.36 7.42 -3.50
N ARG A 171 -10.25 7.65 -4.47
CA ARG A 171 -11.61 8.17 -4.27
C ARG A 171 -12.51 7.89 -5.48
N LEU A 172 -13.76 7.51 -5.23
CA LEU A 172 -14.85 7.73 -6.18
C LEU A 172 -15.38 9.15 -6.00
N ILE A 173 -15.43 9.92 -7.09
CA ILE A 173 -16.02 11.26 -7.12
C ILE A 173 -17.30 11.25 -7.94
N ASN A 174 -18.32 12.00 -7.52
CA ASN A 174 -19.55 12.12 -8.30
C ASN A 174 -19.29 13.01 -9.53
N GLU A 175 -19.72 12.59 -10.72
CA GLU A 175 -19.59 13.33 -11.99
C GLU A 175 -19.96 14.83 -11.87
N PRO A 176 -21.14 15.22 -11.33
CA PRO A 176 -21.47 16.64 -11.17
C PRO A 176 -20.60 17.37 -10.13
N THR A 177 -20.03 16.66 -9.15
CA THR A 177 -19.11 17.23 -8.16
C THR A 177 -17.73 17.49 -8.78
N ALA A 178 -17.23 16.56 -9.60
CA ALA A 178 -16.01 16.77 -10.37
C ALA A 178 -16.14 17.98 -11.31
N ALA A 179 -17.25 18.07 -12.06
CA ALA A 179 -17.49 19.22 -12.92
C ALA A 179 -17.60 20.55 -12.14
N ALA A 180 -18.22 20.55 -10.96
CA ALA A 180 -18.26 21.73 -10.09
C ALA A 180 -16.85 22.17 -9.66
N ILE A 181 -15.96 21.24 -9.31
CA ILE A 181 -14.55 21.52 -8.97
C ILE A 181 -13.81 22.14 -10.16
N SER A 182 -13.97 21.56 -11.36
CA SER A 182 -13.38 22.10 -12.60
C SER A 182 -13.83 23.55 -12.89
N PHE A 183 -15.08 23.89 -12.55
CA PHE A 183 -15.62 25.24 -12.69
C PHE A 183 -15.10 26.22 -11.62
N GLY A 184 -15.10 25.80 -10.37
CA GLY A 184 -14.72 26.67 -9.25
C GLY A 184 -13.25 27.05 -9.22
N LEU A 185 -12.36 26.17 -9.70
CA LEU A 185 -10.90 26.40 -9.72
C LEU A 185 -10.52 27.73 -10.40
N ASN A 186 -11.15 28.02 -11.54
CA ASN A 186 -10.78 29.14 -12.42
C ASN A 186 -11.59 30.42 -12.16
N LYS A 187 -12.53 30.43 -11.20
CA LYS A 187 -13.39 31.59 -10.92
C LYS A 187 -13.14 32.18 -9.54
N LYS A 188 -12.85 33.49 -9.50
CA LYS A 188 -12.94 34.32 -8.29
C LYS A 188 -14.41 34.58 -7.94
N LEU A 189 -15.07 33.57 -7.39
CA LEU A 189 -16.46 33.66 -6.93
C LEU A 189 -16.56 34.61 -5.72
N ILE A 190 -17.52 35.52 -5.75
CA ILE A 190 -17.75 36.49 -4.66
C ILE A 190 -18.87 35.96 -3.77
N GLY A 191 -18.54 35.63 -2.52
CA GLY A 191 -19.49 35.10 -1.54
C GLY A 191 -19.95 33.67 -1.81
N GLU A 192 -21.05 33.26 -1.16
CA GLU A 192 -21.65 31.93 -1.34
C GLU A 192 -22.44 31.87 -2.65
N GLN A 193 -22.00 31.04 -3.59
CA GLN A 193 -22.63 30.86 -4.91
C GLN A 193 -23.33 29.49 -4.97
N TYR A 194 -24.54 29.45 -5.53
CA TYR A 194 -25.28 28.21 -5.78
C TYR A 194 -25.22 27.86 -7.26
N VAL A 195 -24.62 26.73 -7.60
CA VAL A 195 -24.45 26.24 -8.97
C VAL A 195 -25.35 25.02 -9.17
N LEU A 196 -26.18 25.03 -10.20
CA LEU A 196 -26.85 23.83 -10.68
C LEU A 196 -25.94 23.16 -11.69
N VAL A 197 -25.58 21.89 -11.46
CA VAL A 197 -24.84 21.07 -12.42
C VAL A 197 -25.76 19.99 -12.94
N CYS A 198 -25.99 19.99 -14.25
CA CYS A 198 -26.75 18.99 -14.99
C CYS A 198 -25.78 18.18 -15.86
N SER A 199 -25.44 16.97 -15.41
CA SER A 199 -24.69 15.98 -16.17
C SER A 199 -25.67 15.14 -16.97
N PHE A 200 -25.64 15.24 -18.30
CA PHE A 200 -26.48 14.46 -19.21
C PHE A 200 -25.57 13.71 -20.19
N GLY A 201 -25.21 12.48 -19.81
CA GLY A 201 -24.26 11.64 -20.54
C GLY A 201 -24.91 10.65 -21.51
N GLY A 202 -24.17 9.58 -21.84
CA GLY A 202 -24.62 8.52 -22.75
C GLY A 202 -25.76 7.64 -22.20
N GLY A 203 -25.81 7.37 -20.90
CA GLY A 203 -26.83 6.50 -20.28
C GLY A 203 -27.35 6.94 -18.90
N PHE A 204 -26.91 8.10 -18.40
CA PHE A 204 -27.25 8.61 -17.06
C PHE A 204 -27.52 10.12 -17.10
N LEU A 205 -28.48 10.55 -16.29
CA LEU A 205 -28.77 11.95 -15.98
C LEU A 205 -28.57 12.18 -14.48
N ASP A 206 -27.73 13.14 -14.12
CA ASP A 206 -27.61 13.66 -12.74
C ASP A 206 -27.78 15.18 -12.71
N VAL A 207 -28.63 15.67 -11.82
CA VAL A 207 -28.83 17.09 -11.52
C VAL A 207 -28.53 17.33 -10.05
N SER A 208 -27.50 18.13 -9.77
CA SER A 208 -27.05 18.44 -8.41
C SER A 208 -26.98 19.95 -8.17
N ILE A 209 -27.42 20.38 -6.99
CA ILE A 209 -27.23 21.75 -6.51
C ILE A 209 -25.98 21.76 -5.63
N VAL A 210 -24.92 22.43 -6.08
CA VAL A 210 -23.64 22.56 -5.40
C VAL A 210 -23.48 23.99 -4.93
N THR A 211 -23.03 24.18 -3.69
CA THR A 211 -22.66 25.48 -3.16
C THR A 211 -21.16 25.61 -3.15
N ILE A 212 -20.65 26.72 -3.71
CA ILE A 212 -19.22 27.00 -3.84
C ILE A 212 -18.90 28.31 -3.12
N TYR A 213 -17.96 28.27 -2.18
CA TYR A 213 -17.45 29.44 -1.45
C TYR A 213 -16.04 29.18 -0.94
N ASN A 214 -15.09 30.10 -1.11
CA ASN A 214 -13.73 30.03 -0.53
C ASN A 214 -13.03 28.65 -0.67
N GLY A 215 -13.10 28.01 -1.85
CA GLY A 215 -12.52 26.68 -2.10
C GLY A 215 -13.33 25.49 -1.57
N ILE A 216 -14.45 25.72 -0.88
CA ILE A 216 -15.37 24.69 -0.38
C ILE A 216 -16.46 24.41 -1.42
N PHE A 217 -16.63 23.14 -1.76
CA PHE A 217 -17.66 22.60 -2.66
C PHE A 217 -18.59 21.68 -1.87
N GLN A 218 -19.79 22.16 -1.52
CA GLN A 218 -20.76 21.36 -0.78
C GLN A 218 -21.97 21.06 -1.65
N VAL A 219 -22.19 19.78 -1.97
CA VAL A 219 -23.45 19.34 -2.58
C VAL A 219 -24.57 19.53 -1.54
N LYS A 220 -25.65 20.23 -1.92
CA LYS A 220 -26.83 20.49 -1.06
C LYS A 220 -27.95 19.50 -1.33
N ALA A 221 -28.11 19.08 -2.58
CA ALA A 221 -29.00 17.99 -2.98
C ALA A 221 -28.61 17.44 -4.35
N SER A 222 -28.98 16.18 -4.60
CA SER A 222 -28.91 15.55 -5.92
C SER A 222 -30.26 14.92 -6.30
N SER A 223 -30.48 14.76 -7.60
CA SER A 223 -31.60 14.09 -8.24
C SER A 223 -31.13 13.56 -9.59
N GLY A 224 -31.67 12.46 -10.09
CA GLY A 224 -31.23 11.94 -11.38
C GLY A 224 -31.93 10.65 -11.75
N ASP A 225 -31.64 10.18 -12.95
CA ASP A 225 -32.27 9.04 -13.59
C ASP A 225 -31.19 8.11 -14.16
N THR A 226 -31.25 6.83 -13.77
CA THR A 226 -30.25 5.82 -14.14
C THR A 226 -30.60 5.05 -15.42
N HIS A 227 -31.61 5.51 -16.16
CA HIS A 227 -32.09 4.98 -17.44
C HIS A 227 -32.52 6.13 -18.37
N LEU A 228 -31.67 7.16 -18.47
CA LEU A 228 -31.91 8.35 -19.26
C LEU A 228 -30.59 8.97 -19.70
N GLY A 229 -30.23 8.77 -20.96
CA GLY A 229 -29.05 9.36 -21.58
C GLY A 229 -29.19 9.45 -23.10
N GLY A 230 -28.10 9.80 -23.77
CA GLY A 230 -28.04 9.93 -25.23
C GLY A 230 -28.44 8.66 -25.98
N ALA A 231 -28.16 7.47 -25.44
CA ALA A 231 -28.51 6.18 -26.03
C ALA A 231 -30.03 5.89 -25.99
N ASP A 232 -30.76 6.47 -25.03
CA ASP A 232 -32.23 6.34 -24.96
C ASP A 232 -32.92 7.18 -26.05
N ILE A 233 -32.30 8.31 -26.43
CA ILE A 233 -32.70 9.11 -27.59
C ILE A 233 -32.39 8.36 -28.90
N ASP A 234 -31.23 7.69 -28.98
CA ASP A 234 -30.91 6.83 -30.13
C ASP A 234 -31.90 5.67 -30.25
N ASN A 235 -32.31 5.06 -29.13
CA ASN A 235 -33.33 4.01 -29.11
C ASN A 235 -34.65 4.50 -29.71
N ARG A 236 -35.13 5.70 -29.38
CA ARG A 236 -36.38 6.24 -29.96
C ARG A 236 -36.32 6.42 -31.47
N LEU A 237 -35.17 6.84 -32.00
CA LEU A 237 -34.95 6.92 -33.45
C LEU A 237 -34.88 5.54 -34.09
N VAL A 238 -34.15 4.58 -33.49
CA VAL A 238 -34.09 3.20 -33.98
C VAL A 238 -35.47 2.54 -33.98
N GLU A 239 -36.23 2.65 -32.89
CA GLU A 239 -37.60 2.12 -32.76
C GLU A 239 -38.56 2.75 -33.77
N HIS A 240 -38.41 4.04 -34.08
CA HIS A 240 -39.17 4.71 -35.12
C HIS A 240 -38.86 4.14 -36.51
N PHE A 241 -37.58 4.03 -36.90
CA PHE A 241 -37.20 3.53 -38.22
C PHE A 241 -37.40 2.01 -38.39
N VAL A 242 -37.24 1.21 -37.34
CA VAL A 242 -37.61 -0.22 -37.35
C VAL A 242 -39.11 -0.38 -37.62
N ARG A 243 -39.95 0.44 -36.97
CA ARG A 243 -41.40 0.46 -37.18
C ARG A 243 -41.76 0.95 -38.58
N GLU A 244 -41.15 2.02 -39.06
CA GLU A 244 -41.37 2.54 -40.43
C GLU A 244 -41.00 1.50 -41.50
N LEU A 245 -39.89 0.79 -41.34
CA LEU A 245 -39.48 -0.30 -42.24
C LEU A 245 -40.49 -1.46 -42.23
N ARG A 246 -41.01 -1.80 -41.05
CA ARG A 246 -42.00 -2.87 -40.88
C ARG A 246 -43.37 -2.50 -41.47
N GLU A 247 -43.82 -1.27 -41.25
CA GLU A 247 -45.12 -0.77 -41.72
C GLU A 247 -45.13 -0.41 -43.21
N THR A 248 -44.08 0.25 -43.70
CA THR A 248 -44.01 0.78 -45.08
C THR A 248 -43.45 -0.22 -46.08
N ARG A 249 -42.57 -1.12 -45.63
CA ARG A 249 -41.81 -2.02 -46.52
C ARG A 249 -41.94 -3.51 -46.15
N SER A 250 -42.63 -3.85 -45.07
CA SER A 250 -42.74 -5.22 -44.54
C SER A 250 -41.39 -5.88 -44.22
N ILE A 251 -40.35 -5.08 -43.89
CA ILE A 251 -39.02 -5.57 -43.54
C ILE A 251 -38.84 -5.50 -42.02
N ASP A 252 -38.42 -6.60 -41.40
CA ASP A 252 -38.09 -6.67 -39.98
C ASP A 252 -36.61 -6.98 -39.78
N ILE A 253 -35.84 -5.98 -39.37
CA ILE A 253 -34.39 -6.09 -39.13
C ILE A 253 -34.05 -6.49 -37.69
N THR A 254 -35.03 -6.68 -36.79
CA THR A 254 -34.75 -6.86 -35.35
C THR A 254 -33.92 -8.10 -35.00
N HIS A 255 -33.87 -9.07 -35.91
CA HIS A 255 -33.12 -10.32 -35.77
C HIS A 255 -31.73 -10.26 -36.45
N ASP A 256 -31.45 -9.20 -37.24
CA ASP A 256 -30.17 -8.95 -37.90
C ASP A 256 -29.35 -7.94 -37.07
N ALA A 257 -28.42 -8.47 -36.28
CA ALA A 257 -27.58 -7.66 -35.40
C ALA A 257 -26.74 -6.61 -36.17
N VAL A 258 -26.33 -6.92 -37.39
CA VAL A 258 -25.50 -6.02 -38.23
C VAL A 258 -26.37 -4.90 -38.80
N ALA A 259 -27.57 -5.20 -39.29
CA ALA A 259 -28.53 -4.17 -39.71
C ALA A 259 -28.94 -3.25 -38.55
N MET A 260 -29.25 -3.82 -37.37
CA MET A 260 -29.57 -3.06 -36.17
C MET A 260 -28.41 -2.16 -35.73
N ARG A 261 -27.15 -2.64 -35.83
CA ARG A 261 -25.96 -1.84 -35.55
C ARG A 261 -25.78 -0.69 -36.54
N LYS A 262 -25.90 -0.95 -37.84
CA LYS A 262 -25.84 0.06 -38.91
C LYS A 262 -26.89 1.16 -38.69
N LEU A 263 -28.14 0.77 -38.41
CA LEU A 263 -29.22 1.72 -38.13
C LEU A 263 -28.92 2.54 -36.88
N ARG A 264 -28.51 1.91 -35.78
CA ARG A 264 -28.14 2.63 -34.53
C ARG A 264 -27.04 3.65 -34.76
N LYS A 265 -25.96 3.28 -35.47
CA LYS A 265 -24.86 4.18 -35.82
C LYS A 265 -25.35 5.37 -36.66
N ALA A 266 -26.24 5.13 -37.62
CA ALA A 266 -26.83 6.19 -38.44
C ALA A 266 -27.76 7.12 -37.63
N CYS A 267 -28.57 6.58 -36.71
CA CYS A 267 -29.42 7.36 -35.81
C CYS A 267 -28.59 8.22 -34.85
N GLU A 268 -27.52 7.69 -34.25
CA GLU A 268 -26.59 8.43 -33.39
C GLU A 268 -25.91 9.57 -34.15
N GLN A 269 -25.45 9.31 -35.37
CA GLN A 269 -24.85 10.33 -36.25
C GLN A 269 -25.87 11.40 -36.67
N ALA A 270 -27.12 11.01 -36.94
CA ALA A 270 -28.21 11.94 -37.23
C ALA A 270 -28.50 12.84 -36.02
N LYS A 271 -28.66 12.28 -34.82
CA LYS A 271 -28.83 13.01 -33.55
C LYS A 271 -27.70 14.02 -33.30
N ARG A 272 -26.44 13.61 -33.50
CA ARG A 272 -25.27 14.49 -33.38
C ARG A 272 -25.33 15.64 -34.39
N THR A 273 -25.63 15.36 -35.65
CA THR A 273 -25.73 16.38 -36.71
C THR A 273 -26.86 17.36 -36.43
N LEU A 274 -28.01 16.86 -35.97
CA LEU A 274 -29.17 17.64 -35.52
C LEU A 274 -28.93 18.43 -34.23
N SER A 275 -27.78 18.32 -33.57
CA SER A 275 -27.42 19.31 -32.54
C SER A 275 -27.06 20.67 -33.16
N TYR A 276 -26.70 20.69 -34.45
CA TYR A 276 -26.24 21.89 -35.18
C TYR A 276 -27.18 22.28 -36.33
N THR A 277 -27.63 21.33 -37.16
CA THR A 277 -28.55 21.58 -38.29
C THR A 277 -30.03 21.44 -37.89
N SER A 278 -30.97 21.90 -38.71
CA SER A 278 -32.42 21.66 -38.48
C SER A 278 -32.89 20.30 -38.99
N GLN A 279 -32.24 19.78 -40.04
CA GLN A 279 -32.52 18.49 -40.65
C GLN A 279 -31.22 17.82 -41.14
N VAL A 280 -31.29 16.51 -41.39
CA VAL A 280 -30.20 15.70 -41.96
C VAL A 280 -30.78 14.58 -42.84
N SER A 281 -30.17 14.31 -44.00
CA SER A 281 -30.47 13.10 -44.78
C SER A 281 -29.70 11.94 -44.18
N MET A 282 -30.40 10.86 -43.84
CA MET A 282 -29.84 9.62 -43.34
C MET A 282 -29.95 8.56 -44.44
N GLU A 283 -28.82 8.10 -44.95
CA GLU A 283 -28.75 7.10 -46.03
C GLU A 283 -27.88 5.92 -45.58
N ILE A 284 -28.40 4.71 -45.75
CA ILE A 284 -27.71 3.44 -45.44
C ILE A 284 -27.81 2.55 -46.66
N GLU A 285 -26.70 2.42 -47.39
CA GLU A 285 -26.57 1.46 -48.47
C GLU A 285 -26.43 0.05 -47.89
N ASN A 286 -27.24 -0.89 -48.37
CA ASN A 286 -27.31 -2.27 -47.87
C ASN A 286 -27.51 -2.37 -46.34
N LEU A 287 -28.68 -1.93 -45.86
CA LEU A 287 -29.10 -2.10 -44.47
C LEU A 287 -29.26 -3.60 -44.14
N THR A 288 -30.06 -4.31 -44.94
CA THR A 288 -30.19 -5.78 -44.95
C THR A 288 -30.54 -6.24 -46.38
N GLU A 289 -30.12 -7.45 -46.80
CA GLU A 289 -30.42 -8.11 -48.09
C GLU A 289 -30.65 -7.18 -49.32
N GLY A 290 -29.74 -6.23 -49.57
CA GLY A 290 -29.82 -5.32 -50.73
C GLY A 290 -30.83 -4.15 -50.60
N HIS A 291 -31.56 -4.06 -49.50
CA HIS A 291 -32.45 -2.94 -49.20
C HIS A 291 -31.69 -1.75 -48.62
N LYS A 292 -31.88 -0.56 -49.20
CA LYS A 292 -31.35 0.71 -48.66
C LYS A 292 -32.36 1.46 -47.79
N LEU A 293 -31.89 2.10 -46.72
CA LEU A 293 -32.67 3.12 -46.01
C LEU A 293 -32.28 4.50 -46.51
N SER A 294 -33.25 5.37 -46.71
CA SER A 294 -33.07 6.79 -47.05
C SER A 294 -34.26 7.53 -46.44
N ALA A 295 -33.97 8.45 -45.51
CA ALA A 295 -34.95 9.20 -44.75
C ALA A 295 -34.39 10.57 -44.36
N THR A 296 -35.25 11.59 -44.27
CA THR A 296 -34.87 12.90 -43.73
C THR A 296 -35.30 12.97 -42.26
N VAL A 297 -34.33 13.13 -41.35
CA VAL A 297 -34.60 13.32 -39.92
C VAL A 297 -34.57 14.82 -39.63
N THR A 298 -35.57 15.35 -38.92
CA THR A 298 -35.62 16.77 -38.49
C THR A 298 -35.54 16.89 -36.98
N LYS A 299 -35.20 18.08 -36.47
CA LYS A 299 -35.25 18.39 -35.03
C LYS A 299 -36.62 18.14 -34.43
N GLU A 300 -37.67 18.56 -35.13
CA GLU A 300 -39.06 18.46 -34.68
C GLU A 300 -39.49 17.00 -34.52
N LEU A 301 -39.01 16.10 -35.38
CA LEU A 301 -39.23 14.66 -35.25
C LEU A 301 -38.54 14.09 -34.01
N VAL A 302 -37.28 14.47 -33.75
CA VAL A 302 -36.56 14.06 -32.52
C VAL A 302 -37.27 14.58 -31.27
N ASP A 303 -37.69 15.85 -31.30
CA ASP A 303 -38.35 16.53 -30.18
C ASP A 303 -39.69 15.90 -29.82
N GLU A 304 -40.48 15.48 -30.81
CA GLU A 304 -41.74 14.76 -30.58
C GLU A 304 -41.49 13.31 -30.11
N LEU A 305 -40.56 12.58 -30.74
CA LEU A 305 -40.22 11.20 -30.37
C LEU A 305 -39.59 11.06 -28.97
N CYS A 306 -38.97 12.13 -28.45
CA CYS A 306 -38.25 12.15 -27.17
C CYS A 306 -38.89 13.07 -26.13
N LYS A 307 -40.11 13.57 -26.38
CA LYS A 307 -40.79 14.56 -25.53
C LYS A 307 -40.85 14.18 -24.06
N ASP A 308 -41.25 12.95 -23.75
CA ASP A 308 -41.32 12.41 -22.38
C ASP A 308 -39.93 12.27 -21.71
N LEU A 309 -38.88 12.01 -22.51
CA LEU A 309 -37.50 11.97 -22.02
C LEU A 309 -37.04 13.38 -21.61
N PHE A 310 -37.38 14.40 -22.39
CA PHE A 310 -37.07 15.79 -22.07
C PHE A 310 -37.90 16.33 -20.89
N GLU A 311 -39.17 15.93 -20.76
CA GLU A 311 -40.00 16.23 -19.59
C GLU A 311 -39.42 15.59 -18.31
N ARG A 312 -38.90 14.35 -18.38
CA ARG A 312 -38.17 13.70 -17.27
C ARG A 312 -36.92 14.48 -16.84
N ILE A 313 -36.15 15.06 -17.77
CA ILE A 313 -34.98 15.90 -17.42
C ILE A 313 -35.42 17.07 -16.52
N MET A 314 -36.47 17.79 -16.90
CA MET A 314 -36.96 18.95 -16.15
C MET A 314 -37.57 18.57 -14.79
N LEU A 315 -38.24 17.41 -14.70
CA LEU A 315 -38.68 16.86 -13.42
C LEU A 315 -37.49 16.69 -12.44
N HIS A 316 -36.36 16.18 -12.91
CA HIS A 316 -35.18 16.03 -12.05
C HIS A 316 -34.54 17.36 -11.64
N VAL A 317 -34.60 18.39 -12.50
CA VAL A 317 -34.19 19.78 -12.18
C VAL A 317 -35.06 20.37 -11.06
N GLU A 318 -36.39 20.28 -11.18
CA GLU A 318 -37.31 20.71 -10.13
C GLU A 318 -37.10 19.95 -8.82
N MET A 319 -36.90 18.64 -8.89
CA MET A 319 -36.65 17.80 -7.72
C MET A 319 -35.34 18.17 -7.03
N ALA A 320 -34.27 18.49 -7.76
CA ALA A 320 -33.00 18.92 -7.18
C ALA A 320 -33.15 20.25 -6.42
N LEU A 321 -33.81 21.24 -7.02
CA LEU A 321 -34.13 22.54 -6.38
C LEU A 321 -34.98 22.36 -5.11
N ARG A 322 -36.08 21.60 -5.22
CA ARG A 322 -37.01 21.31 -4.12
C ARG A 322 -36.31 20.60 -2.97
N ARG A 323 -35.43 19.63 -3.26
CA ARG A 323 -34.61 18.91 -2.27
C ARG A 323 -33.56 19.82 -1.61
N ALA A 324 -32.92 20.72 -2.38
CA ALA A 324 -31.98 21.71 -1.85
C ALA A 324 -32.67 22.83 -1.03
N ARG A 325 -34.01 22.90 -1.07
CA ARG A 325 -34.82 24.01 -0.52
C ARG A 325 -34.39 25.36 -1.10
N LYS A 326 -34.13 25.38 -2.42
CA LYS A 326 -33.76 26.58 -3.17
C LYS A 326 -34.79 26.86 -4.24
N ASP A 327 -35.13 28.14 -4.36
CA ASP A 327 -35.88 28.64 -5.50
C ASP A 327 -34.95 28.73 -6.73
N ARG A 328 -35.52 28.66 -7.94
CA ARG A 328 -34.78 28.84 -9.19
C ARG A 328 -34.03 30.17 -9.27
N PHE A 329 -34.55 31.25 -8.67
CA PHE A 329 -33.90 32.55 -8.59
C PHE A 329 -32.65 32.56 -7.69
N ALA A 330 -32.51 31.58 -6.78
CA ALA A 330 -31.33 31.47 -5.91
C ALA A 330 -30.15 30.75 -6.59
N VAL A 331 -30.35 30.13 -7.76
CA VAL A 331 -29.26 29.55 -8.55
C VAL A 331 -28.50 30.68 -9.25
N HIS A 332 -27.19 30.73 -9.04
CA HIS A 332 -26.31 31.75 -9.57
C HIS A 332 -25.74 31.36 -10.94
N GLU A 333 -25.43 30.07 -11.13
CA GLU A 333 -24.82 29.54 -12.35
C GLU A 333 -25.46 28.19 -12.72
N ILE A 334 -25.62 27.94 -14.02
CA ILE A 334 -26.24 26.72 -14.55
C ILE A 334 -25.23 26.06 -15.48
N MET A 335 -24.67 24.94 -15.06
CA MET A 335 -23.69 24.17 -15.82
C MET A 335 -24.35 22.98 -16.53
N LEU A 336 -24.00 22.82 -17.80
CA LEU A 336 -24.30 21.63 -18.59
C LEU A 336 -23.02 20.83 -18.83
N VAL A 337 -23.09 19.53 -18.61
CA VAL A 337 -21.97 18.59 -18.66
C VAL A 337 -22.43 17.30 -19.35
N GLY A 338 -21.51 16.61 -20.03
CA GLY A 338 -21.80 15.39 -20.77
C GLY A 338 -22.33 15.63 -22.19
N GLU A 339 -22.06 14.68 -23.08
CA GLU A 339 -22.23 14.89 -24.53
C GLU A 339 -23.67 15.17 -24.96
N SER A 340 -24.65 14.57 -24.29
CA SER A 340 -26.07 14.74 -24.59
C SER A 340 -26.59 16.12 -24.19
N SER A 341 -25.85 16.88 -23.37
CA SER A 341 -26.19 18.26 -23.04
C SER A 341 -26.06 19.22 -24.22
N ARG A 342 -25.46 18.78 -25.33
CA ARG A 342 -25.34 19.53 -26.60
C ARG A 342 -26.66 19.59 -27.37
N ILE A 343 -27.67 18.79 -27.00
CA ILE A 343 -28.99 18.76 -27.66
C ILE A 343 -29.72 20.10 -27.42
N PRO A 344 -30.04 20.89 -28.48
CA PRO A 344 -30.60 22.24 -28.32
C PRO A 344 -31.89 22.29 -27.51
N ARG A 345 -32.75 21.27 -27.64
CA ARG A 345 -34.02 21.19 -26.90
C ARG A 345 -33.83 21.19 -25.38
N VAL A 346 -32.81 20.46 -24.88
CA VAL A 346 -32.45 20.43 -23.45
C VAL A 346 -31.95 21.81 -22.99
N GLN A 347 -31.13 22.47 -23.81
CA GLN A 347 -30.61 23.81 -23.51
C GLN A 347 -31.72 24.87 -23.46
N ILE A 348 -32.65 24.83 -24.42
CA ILE A 348 -33.81 25.72 -24.47
C ILE A 348 -34.69 25.52 -23.23
N MET A 349 -35.07 24.27 -22.93
CA MET A 349 -35.95 23.98 -21.78
C MET A 349 -35.32 24.40 -20.43
N LEU A 350 -34.01 24.18 -20.24
CA LEU A 350 -33.30 24.68 -19.07
C LEU A 350 -33.24 26.21 -19.02
N SER A 351 -32.90 26.87 -20.13
CA SER A 351 -32.84 28.33 -20.18
C SER A 351 -34.21 28.96 -19.90
N GLU A 352 -35.28 28.46 -20.53
CA GLU A 352 -36.66 28.91 -20.31
C GLU A 352 -37.12 28.72 -18.86
N PHE A 353 -36.82 27.55 -18.26
CA PHE A 353 -37.16 27.28 -16.86
C PHE A 353 -36.46 28.26 -15.88
N PHE A 354 -35.25 28.69 -16.20
CA PHE A 354 -34.50 29.72 -15.47
C PHE A 354 -34.66 31.13 -16.08
N ASP A 355 -35.85 31.45 -16.60
CA ASP A 355 -36.26 32.79 -17.08
C ASP A 355 -35.35 33.36 -18.19
N ARG A 356 -35.03 32.50 -19.17
CA ARG A 356 -34.18 32.78 -20.34
C ARG A 356 -32.75 33.21 -20.00
N ARG A 357 -32.24 32.77 -18.86
CA ARG A 357 -30.84 32.99 -18.49
C ARG A 357 -29.89 32.19 -19.37
N SER A 358 -28.70 32.75 -19.61
CA SER A 358 -27.62 32.04 -20.29
C SER A 358 -27.14 30.86 -19.46
N LEU A 359 -26.91 29.74 -20.14
CA LEU A 359 -26.25 28.57 -19.56
C LEU A 359 -24.74 28.80 -19.59
N ASN A 360 -24.02 28.25 -18.61
CA ASN A 360 -22.59 28.50 -18.48
C ASN A 360 -21.80 27.66 -19.49
N SER A 361 -21.04 28.35 -20.35
CA SER A 361 -20.17 27.76 -21.39
C SER A 361 -18.67 27.94 -21.10
N ALA A 362 -18.29 28.38 -19.89
CA ALA A 362 -16.89 28.65 -19.53
C ALA A 362 -16.06 27.40 -19.24
N VAL A 363 -16.69 26.22 -19.17
CA VAL A 363 -16.05 24.91 -19.01
C VAL A 363 -16.53 24.02 -20.16
N ASN A 364 -15.63 23.24 -20.75
CA ASN A 364 -15.96 22.29 -21.80
C ASN A 364 -16.83 21.15 -21.23
N SER A 365 -18.02 20.96 -21.77
CA SER A 365 -19.02 19.98 -21.31
C SER A 365 -18.49 18.54 -21.29
N ASP A 366 -17.57 18.23 -22.19
CA ASP A 366 -17.08 16.86 -22.42
C ASP A 366 -15.80 16.57 -21.62
N GLU A 367 -15.19 17.58 -21.00
CA GLU A 367 -13.92 17.49 -20.27
C GLU A 367 -14.03 17.84 -18.77
N ALA A 368 -15.08 18.57 -18.36
CA ALA A 368 -15.26 19.07 -16.99
C ALA A 368 -15.11 17.98 -15.91
N VAL A 369 -15.57 16.76 -16.20
CA VAL A 369 -15.53 15.61 -15.29
C VAL A 369 -14.10 15.09 -15.13
N VAL A 370 -13.39 14.83 -16.23
CA VAL A 370 -12.00 14.32 -16.16
C VAL A 370 -11.05 15.36 -15.56
N VAL A 371 -11.25 16.66 -15.87
CA VAL A 371 -10.50 17.75 -15.25
C VAL A 371 -10.74 17.79 -13.74
N GLY A 372 -12.00 17.71 -13.29
CA GLY A 372 -12.36 17.64 -11.88
C GLY A 372 -11.78 16.43 -11.15
N ALA A 373 -11.82 15.25 -11.78
CA ALA A 373 -11.22 14.02 -11.24
C ALA A 373 -9.70 14.11 -11.15
N ALA A 374 -9.03 14.74 -12.12
CA ALA A 374 -7.59 14.96 -12.11
C ALA A 374 -7.17 15.95 -11.01
N ILE A 375 -7.91 17.04 -10.82
CA ILE A 375 -7.71 17.98 -9.70
C ILE A 375 -7.86 17.25 -8.36
N ALA A 376 -8.91 16.44 -8.20
CA ALA A 376 -9.13 15.65 -6.99
C ALA A 376 -8.01 14.63 -6.74
N ALA A 377 -7.43 14.03 -7.79
CA ALA A 377 -6.24 13.19 -7.69
C ALA A 377 -5.01 13.99 -7.23
N GLY A 378 -4.78 15.19 -7.76
CA GLY A 378 -3.73 16.11 -7.31
C GLY A 378 -3.83 16.45 -5.82
N ILE A 379 -5.03 16.83 -5.35
CA ILE A 379 -5.30 17.10 -3.92
C ILE A 379 -4.99 15.87 -3.05
N LEU A 380 -5.48 14.69 -3.44
CA LEU A 380 -5.30 13.45 -2.66
C LEU A 380 -3.87 12.90 -2.68
N THR A 381 -3.04 13.32 -3.63
CA THR A 381 -1.59 13.01 -3.66
C THR A 381 -0.73 14.07 -2.98
N GLY A 382 -1.34 15.14 -2.45
CA GLY A 382 -0.65 16.18 -1.67
C GLY A 382 0.08 17.22 -2.52
N ASP A 383 -0.34 17.47 -3.76
CA ASP A 383 0.16 18.58 -4.57
C ASP A 383 -0.15 19.92 -3.87
N LYS A 384 0.89 20.73 -3.66
CA LYS A 384 0.85 22.00 -2.89
C LYS A 384 0.69 23.24 -3.78
N SER A 385 0.27 23.09 -5.02
CA SER A 385 0.03 24.22 -5.92
C SER A 385 -1.03 25.15 -5.33
N CYS A 386 -0.75 26.46 -5.30
CA CYS A 386 -1.59 27.48 -4.63
C CYS A 386 -3.04 27.52 -5.14
N SER A 387 -3.29 26.99 -6.33
CA SER A 387 -4.60 26.84 -6.96
C SER A 387 -5.49 25.76 -6.31
N ILE A 388 -4.91 24.72 -5.70
CA ILE A 388 -5.66 23.55 -5.21
C ILE A 388 -5.50 23.26 -3.71
N GLN A 389 -4.53 23.89 -3.04
CA GLN A 389 -4.18 23.61 -1.64
C GLN A 389 -5.35 23.78 -0.65
N ASP A 390 -6.25 24.73 -0.88
CA ASP A 390 -7.39 25.05 -0.01
C ASP A 390 -8.72 24.42 -0.46
N LEU A 391 -8.70 23.51 -1.46
CA LEU A 391 -9.93 22.93 -2.01
C LEU A 391 -10.44 21.76 -1.15
N LEU A 392 -11.71 21.85 -0.73
CA LEU A 392 -12.40 20.82 0.05
C LEU A 392 -13.78 20.54 -0.54
N TRP A 393 -14.18 19.28 -0.64
CA TRP A 393 -15.50 18.90 -1.15
C TRP A 393 -16.25 17.91 -0.26
N TRP A 394 -17.57 18.07 -0.23
CA TRP A 394 -18.51 17.24 0.51
C TRP A 394 -19.63 16.74 -0.40
N ASP A 395 -19.62 15.44 -0.65
CA ASP A 395 -20.69 14.70 -1.33
C ASP A 395 -21.76 14.20 -0.35
N LEU A 396 -22.86 13.70 -0.89
CA LEU A 396 -24.02 13.19 -0.13
C LEU A 396 -24.35 11.74 -0.50
N VAL A 397 -25.07 11.07 0.40
CA VAL A 397 -25.78 9.81 0.11
C VAL A 397 -26.93 10.09 -0.89
N PRO A 398 -27.00 9.42 -2.06
CA PRO A 398 -27.96 9.78 -3.11
C PRO A 398 -29.40 9.34 -2.81
N ARG A 399 -29.58 8.21 -2.11
CA ARG A 399 -30.87 7.57 -1.80
C ARG A 399 -30.90 7.06 -0.36
N SER A 400 -32.07 7.02 0.24
CA SER A 400 -32.21 6.60 1.64
C SER A 400 -31.93 5.10 1.79
N ILE A 401 -31.19 4.73 2.83
CA ILE A 401 -30.92 3.33 3.18
C ILE A 401 -31.89 2.93 4.29
N GLY A 402 -32.73 1.94 4.01
CA GLY A 402 -33.76 1.41 4.90
C GLY A 402 -33.54 -0.06 5.26
N MET A 403 -34.19 -0.51 6.34
CA MET A 403 -34.13 -1.88 6.85
C MET A 403 -35.52 -2.45 7.15
N ILE A 404 -35.70 -3.75 6.90
CA ILE A 404 -36.89 -4.55 7.23
C ILE A 404 -36.46 -5.84 7.95
N GLY A 405 -37.30 -6.36 8.86
CA GLY A 405 -37.09 -7.65 9.53
C GLY A 405 -37.96 -8.76 8.94
N GLU A 406 -37.48 -10.00 8.95
CA GLU A 406 -38.16 -11.16 8.34
C GLU A 406 -39.35 -11.73 9.14
N GLY A 407 -39.85 -11.03 10.17
CA GLY A 407 -41.05 -11.41 10.92
C GLY A 407 -42.38 -11.26 10.15
N SER A 408 -42.38 -10.52 9.03
CA SER A 408 -43.51 -10.38 8.11
C SER A 408 -43.28 -11.19 6.83
N GLY A 409 -44.22 -12.09 6.53
CA GLY A 409 -44.12 -13.07 5.44
C GLY A 409 -44.00 -12.45 4.04
N ASP A 410 -43.57 -13.31 3.11
CA ASP A 410 -43.11 -12.98 1.75
C ASP A 410 -43.89 -11.85 1.04
N GLY A 411 -43.24 -10.69 0.87
CA GLY A 411 -43.53 -9.65 -0.11
C GLY A 411 -44.77 -8.76 0.09
N ASP A 412 -45.89 -9.27 0.64
CA ASP A 412 -47.22 -8.73 0.32
C ASP A 412 -47.99 -8.13 1.53
N ARG A 413 -47.31 -7.80 2.63
CA ARG A 413 -47.93 -7.14 3.80
C ARG A 413 -47.27 -5.82 4.21
N GLY A 414 -47.28 -4.85 3.29
CA GLY A 414 -47.46 -3.42 3.59
C GLY A 414 -46.49 -2.67 4.52
N GLU A 415 -45.47 -3.31 5.11
CA GLU A 415 -44.48 -2.65 5.96
C GLU A 415 -43.48 -1.85 5.12
N SER A 416 -43.38 -0.55 5.39
CA SER A 416 -42.42 0.33 4.74
C SER A 416 -41.01 0.18 5.32
N PRO A 417 -39.94 0.29 4.51
CA PRO A 417 -38.57 0.21 5.01
C PRO A 417 -38.30 1.27 6.08
N ARG A 418 -37.80 0.85 7.25
CA ARG A 418 -37.38 1.80 8.28
C ARG A 418 -36.09 2.48 7.84
N ILE A 419 -36.19 3.75 7.47
CA ILE A 419 -35.03 4.57 7.07
C ILE A 419 -34.02 4.64 8.22
N LEU A 420 -32.79 4.21 7.93
CA LEU A 420 -31.63 4.30 8.82
C LEU A 420 -30.79 5.53 8.49
N ILE A 421 -30.54 5.74 7.19
CA ILE A 421 -29.75 6.85 6.67
C ILE A 421 -30.60 7.53 5.60
N SER A 422 -30.94 8.79 5.80
CA SER A 422 -31.72 9.57 4.82
C SER A 422 -30.85 9.96 3.62
N ARG A 423 -31.47 10.03 2.43
CA ARG A 423 -30.87 10.71 1.26
C ARG A 423 -30.41 12.14 1.62
N ASN A 424 -29.47 12.66 0.85
CA ASN A 424 -28.84 13.96 1.06
C ASN A 424 -28.08 14.11 2.40
N SER A 425 -27.82 13.02 3.14
CA SER A 425 -26.92 13.06 4.30
C SER A 425 -25.47 13.16 3.83
N THR A 426 -24.66 14.05 4.44
CA THR A 426 -23.27 14.30 4.02
C THR A 426 -22.34 13.13 4.33
N LEU A 427 -21.45 12.81 3.39
CA LEU A 427 -20.43 11.77 3.53
C LEU A 427 -19.13 12.30 4.18
N PRO A 428 -18.40 11.50 4.96
CA PRO A 428 -18.74 10.14 5.42
C PRO A 428 -19.64 10.20 6.66
N LEU A 429 -20.42 9.15 6.93
CA LEU A 429 -21.32 9.14 8.09
C LEU A 429 -21.47 7.77 8.76
N LYS A 430 -21.89 7.80 10.03
CA LYS A 430 -22.07 6.63 10.89
C LYS A 430 -23.40 6.73 11.65
N VAL A 431 -24.29 5.78 11.44
CA VAL A 431 -25.57 5.66 12.17
C VAL A 431 -25.57 4.39 13.02
N ARG A 432 -26.00 4.53 14.28
CA ARG A 432 -26.18 3.41 15.22
C ARG A 432 -27.64 2.99 15.26
N HIS A 433 -27.88 1.69 15.28
CA HIS A 433 -29.22 1.12 15.38
C HIS A 433 -29.21 -0.15 16.23
N ARG A 434 -30.16 -0.30 17.16
CA ARG A 434 -30.34 -1.55 17.92
C ARG A 434 -31.35 -2.44 17.20
N VAL A 435 -30.96 -3.68 16.93
CA VAL A 435 -31.81 -4.70 16.31
C VAL A 435 -32.26 -5.68 17.39
N LYS A 436 -33.57 -5.89 17.46
CA LYS A 436 -34.21 -6.96 18.26
C LYS A 436 -34.33 -8.23 17.44
N GLN A 437 -34.44 -9.38 18.12
CA GLN A 437 -34.56 -10.71 17.49
C GLN A 437 -33.37 -10.99 16.55
N VAL A 438 -32.19 -11.09 17.18
CA VAL A 438 -30.85 -11.16 16.54
C VAL A 438 -30.70 -12.33 15.55
N ARG A 439 -31.51 -13.39 15.70
CA ARG A 439 -31.47 -14.61 14.87
C ARG A 439 -32.21 -14.48 13.53
N GLU A 440 -32.99 -13.41 13.31
CA GLU A 440 -33.67 -13.15 12.04
C GLU A 440 -32.75 -12.44 11.04
N VAL A 441 -32.76 -12.86 9.78
CA VAL A 441 -32.08 -12.13 8.70
C VAL A 441 -32.83 -10.82 8.47
N LYS A 442 -32.11 -9.69 8.46
CA LYS A 442 -32.70 -8.38 8.15
C LYS A 442 -32.35 -8.01 6.71
N ARG A 443 -33.28 -7.38 5.98
CA ARG A 443 -33.07 -7.01 4.57
C ARG A 443 -32.83 -5.51 4.47
N LEU A 444 -31.81 -5.12 3.72
CA LEU A 444 -31.47 -3.72 3.49
C LEU A 444 -31.86 -3.30 2.07
N TYR A 445 -32.39 -2.08 1.98
CA TYR A 445 -32.89 -1.49 0.74
C TYR A 445 -32.35 -0.07 0.56
N GLU A 446 -32.15 0.34 -0.69
CA GLU A 446 -31.78 1.68 -1.09
C GLU A 446 -32.89 2.26 -1.98
N GLY A 447 -33.53 3.34 -1.52
CA GLY A 447 -34.60 3.99 -2.26
C GLY A 447 -35.52 4.84 -1.40
N GLU A 448 -36.62 5.28 -2.00
CA GLU A 448 -37.53 6.29 -1.46
C GLU A 448 -39.00 5.83 -1.48
N SER A 449 -39.29 4.63 -2.00
CA SER A 449 -40.66 4.10 -2.02
C SER A 449 -41.01 3.49 -0.67
N ALA A 450 -42.26 3.68 -0.25
CA ALA A 450 -42.81 2.93 0.88
C ALA A 450 -43.01 1.44 0.53
N ILE A 451 -43.12 1.11 -0.76
CA ILE A 451 -43.30 -0.26 -1.26
C ILE A 451 -41.91 -0.90 -1.47
N VAL A 452 -41.69 -2.06 -0.83
CA VAL A 452 -40.38 -2.72 -0.79
C VAL A 452 -39.88 -3.12 -2.17
N SER A 453 -40.76 -3.59 -3.05
CA SER A 453 -40.45 -4.04 -4.43
C SER A 453 -39.85 -2.95 -5.33
N ASP A 454 -40.15 -1.68 -5.04
CA ASP A 454 -39.76 -0.55 -5.88
C ASP A 454 -38.37 0.01 -5.49
N ASN A 455 -37.81 -0.47 -4.38
CA ASN A 455 -36.51 -0.07 -3.87
C ASN A 455 -35.42 -1.06 -4.32
N VAL A 456 -34.18 -0.57 -4.47
CA VAL A 456 -33.04 -1.44 -4.80
C VAL A 456 -32.68 -2.28 -3.59
N THR A 457 -32.61 -3.60 -3.73
CA THR A 457 -32.15 -4.47 -2.64
C THR A 457 -30.63 -4.36 -2.49
N LEU A 458 -30.15 -3.98 -1.30
CA LEU A 458 -28.72 -3.88 -1.00
C LEU A 458 -28.10 -5.21 -0.59
N GLY A 459 -28.86 -6.04 0.11
CA GLY A 459 -28.41 -7.34 0.58
C GLY A 459 -29.18 -7.85 1.81
N ARG A 460 -28.81 -9.07 2.22
CA ARG A 460 -29.32 -9.75 3.41
C ARG A 460 -28.30 -9.63 4.54
N LEU A 461 -28.64 -8.86 5.57
CA LEU A 461 -27.85 -8.70 6.77
C LEU A 461 -28.04 -9.91 7.69
N ARG A 462 -27.02 -10.78 7.72
CA ARG A 462 -26.92 -11.88 8.69
C ARG A 462 -26.02 -11.46 9.84
N LEU A 463 -26.41 -11.87 11.05
CA LEU A 463 -25.54 -11.83 12.22
C LEU A 463 -25.03 -13.25 12.44
N GLU A 464 -23.71 -13.40 12.59
CA GLU A 464 -23.02 -14.69 12.67
C GLU A 464 -22.21 -14.72 13.96
N GLY A 465 -22.35 -15.79 14.75
CA GLY A 465 -21.59 -15.95 15.99
C GLY A 465 -22.35 -16.67 17.10
N ASN A 466 -21.76 -16.68 18.29
CA ASN A 466 -22.36 -17.32 19.46
C ASN A 466 -23.37 -16.38 20.12
N PHE A 467 -24.66 -16.59 19.86
CA PHE A 467 -25.74 -15.94 20.58
C PHE A 467 -25.90 -16.60 21.96
N SER A 468 -25.59 -15.90 23.04
CA SER A 468 -26.09 -16.27 24.37
C SER A 468 -27.62 -16.18 24.40
N ASP A 469 -28.30 -17.01 25.17
CA ASP A 469 -29.78 -16.96 25.21
C ASP A 469 -30.31 -15.66 25.87
N ASP A 470 -29.46 -14.94 26.62
CA ASP A 470 -29.77 -13.62 27.22
C ASP A 470 -29.59 -12.41 26.25
N LEU A 471 -29.24 -12.62 24.97
CA LEU A 471 -28.96 -11.53 24.02
C LEU A 471 -30.24 -11.00 23.34
N GLU A 472 -30.99 -10.12 24.04
CA GLU A 472 -32.24 -9.53 23.52
C GLU A 472 -32.03 -8.51 22.38
N ASP A 473 -31.10 -7.56 22.55
CA ASP A 473 -30.85 -6.41 21.68
C ASP A 473 -29.38 -6.34 21.25
N VAL A 474 -29.08 -6.27 19.94
CA VAL A 474 -27.72 -6.05 19.41
C VAL A 474 -27.58 -4.68 18.78
N GLY A 475 -26.53 -3.94 19.16
CA GLY A 475 -26.14 -2.68 18.53
C GLY A 475 -25.40 -2.92 17.22
N LEU A 476 -25.91 -2.36 16.13
CA LEU A 476 -25.27 -2.34 14.82
C LEU A 476 -24.91 -0.91 14.42
N SER A 477 -23.81 -0.80 13.68
CA SER A 477 -23.30 0.44 13.12
C SER A 477 -23.33 0.36 11.60
N PHE A 478 -24.03 1.29 10.98
CA PHE A 478 -24.12 1.48 9.54
C PHE A 478 -23.24 2.67 9.17
N ASN A 479 -22.10 2.39 8.53
CA ASN A 479 -21.14 3.39 8.09
C ASN A 479 -21.24 3.53 6.58
N VAL A 480 -21.41 4.75 6.06
CA VAL A 480 -21.20 5.02 4.64
C VAL A 480 -19.91 5.80 4.49
N ASP A 481 -18.97 5.24 3.73
CA ASP A 481 -17.63 5.78 3.57
C ASP A 481 -17.58 6.95 2.57
N LEU A 482 -16.37 7.46 2.34
CA LEU A 482 -16.11 8.56 1.42
C LEU A 482 -16.46 8.24 -0.05
N ASN A 483 -16.44 6.96 -0.46
CA ASN A 483 -16.82 6.52 -1.81
C ASN A 483 -18.34 6.37 -1.98
N GLY A 484 -19.10 6.44 -0.87
CA GLY A 484 -20.54 6.19 -0.84
C GLY A 484 -20.89 4.71 -0.64
N VAL A 485 -19.96 3.87 -0.13
CA VAL A 485 -20.18 2.44 0.09
C VAL A 485 -20.59 2.17 1.55
N LEU A 486 -21.61 1.34 1.73
CA LEU A 486 -22.17 0.93 3.02
C LEU A 486 -21.39 -0.27 3.60
N HIS A 487 -20.88 -0.06 4.80
CA HIS A 487 -20.26 -1.06 5.69
C HIS A 487 -21.11 -1.23 6.95
N VAL A 488 -21.37 -2.47 7.36
CA VAL A 488 -22.15 -2.77 8.57
C VAL A 488 -21.28 -3.53 9.57
N MET A 489 -21.29 -3.09 10.84
CA MET A 489 -20.49 -3.68 11.91
C MET A 489 -21.32 -3.87 13.18
N VAL A 490 -20.97 -4.86 14.00
CA VAL A 490 -21.54 -5.02 15.35
C VAL A 490 -20.81 -4.09 16.32
N GLU A 491 -21.54 -3.40 17.19
CA GLU A 491 -20.94 -2.58 18.26
C GLU A 491 -20.76 -3.40 19.55
N GLY A 492 -19.57 -3.33 20.14
CA GLY A 492 -19.29 -3.82 21.49
C GLY A 492 -19.21 -5.34 21.69
N ASN A 493 -19.67 -6.16 20.73
CA ASN A 493 -19.58 -7.62 20.80
C ASN A 493 -18.60 -8.16 19.75
N ILE A 494 -17.52 -8.81 20.22
CA ILE A 494 -16.44 -9.36 19.39
C ILE A 494 -16.76 -10.80 18.93
N GLU A 495 -17.75 -11.45 19.54
CA GLU A 495 -18.17 -12.83 19.23
C GLU A 495 -19.30 -12.86 18.18
N LEU A 496 -19.83 -11.69 17.79
CA LEU A 496 -20.80 -11.52 16.70
C LEU A 496 -20.19 -10.72 15.55
N LYS A 497 -20.34 -11.24 14.33
CA LYS A 497 -19.99 -10.59 13.07
C LYS A 497 -21.28 -10.18 12.34
N ALA A 498 -21.29 -9.00 11.75
CA ALA A 498 -22.31 -8.61 10.77
C ALA A 498 -21.78 -8.95 9.38
N THR A 499 -22.47 -9.85 8.68
CA THR A 499 -22.18 -10.20 7.28
C THR A 499 -23.37 -9.73 6.44
N LEU A 500 -23.13 -8.72 5.59
CA LEU A 500 -24.12 -8.24 4.64
C LEU A 500 -23.91 -8.98 3.32
N ASP A 501 -24.71 -10.01 3.09
CA ASP A 501 -24.73 -10.80 1.86
C ASP A 501 -25.35 -9.94 0.74
N LYS A 502 -24.47 -9.34 -0.08
CA LYS A 502 -24.86 -8.44 -1.18
C LYS A 502 -25.06 -9.17 -2.52
N GLY A 503 -24.78 -10.47 -2.61
CA GLY A 503 -24.83 -11.23 -3.87
C GLY A 503 -23.82 -10.79 -4.94
N ARG A 504 -22.64 -10.29 -4.53
CA ARG A 504 -21.59 -9.70 -5.38
C ARG A 504 -20.40 -10.63 -5.52
N LEU A 505 -19.47 -10.27 -6.41
CA LEU A 505 -18.17 -10.93 -6.55
C LEU A 505 -17.46 -11.01 -5.19
N GLU A 506 -17.19 -12.23 -4.76
CA GLU A 506 -16.40 -12.46 -3.55
C GLU A 506 -14.92 -12.20 -3.82
N ARG A 507 -14.13 -11.95 -2.76
CA ARG A 507 -12.72 -11.55 -2.92
C ARG A 507 -11.90 -12.55 -3.73
N PHE A 508 -12.16 -13.84 -3.56
CA PHE A 508 -11.48 -14.91 -4.31
C PHE A 508 -11.83 -14.92 -5.81
N GLU A 509 -13.02 -14.45 -6.19
CA GLU A 509 -13.45 -14.34 -7.58
C GLU A 509 -12.73 -13.16 -8.24
N ILE A 510 -12.66 -12.02 -7.55
CA ILE A 510 -11.88 -10.85 -7.99
C ILE A 510 -10.41 -11.23 -8.16
N ASP A 511 -9.81 -11.94 -7.20
CA ASP A 511 -8.41 -12.35 -7.28
C ASP A 511 -8.16 -13.39 -8.41
N ARG A 512 -9.12 -14.29 -8.67
CA ARG A 512 -9.09 -15.19 -9.85
C ARG A 512 -9.15 -14.41 -11.16
N ILE A 513 -10.08 -13.47 -11.28
CA ILE A 513 -10.25 -12.60 -12.46
C ILE A 513 -8.98 -11.77 -12.70
N VAL A 514 -8.39 -11.17 -11.66
CA VAL A 514 -7.11 -10.43 -11.74
C VAL A 514 -6.00 -11.33 -12.27
N TYR A 515 -5.90 -12.58 -11.78
CA TYR A 515 -4.90 -13.54 -12.24
C TYR A 515 -5.10 -13.93 -13.71
N GLU A 516 -6.32 -14.29 -14.11
CA GLU A 516 -6.64 -14.66 -15.49
C GLU A 516 -6.44 -13.49 -16.45
N HIS A 517 -6.84 -12.27 -16.06
CA HIS A 517 -6.62 -11.06 -16.84
C HIS A 517 -5.13 -10.77 -17.05
N LYS A 518 -4.30 -10.88 -16.00
CA LYS A 518 -2.84 -10.73 -16.10
C LYS A 518 -2.20 -11.81 -16.96
N ARG A 519 -2.63 -13.07 -16.83
CA ARG A 519 -2.15 -14.18 -17.67
C ARG A 519 -2.43 -13.90 -19.15
N LEU A 520 -3.64 -13.45 -19.48
CA LEU A 520 -4.03 -13.10 -20.85
C LEU A 520 -3.24 -11.91 -21.42
N LEU A 521 -2.92 -10.88 -20.62
CA LEU A 521 -2.04 -9.79 -21.06
C LEU A 521 -0.63 -10.30 -21.39
N LEU A 522 -0.01 -11.09 -20.50
CA LEU A 522 1.32 -11.67 -20.72
C LEU A 522 1.36 -12.64 -21.92
N GLU A 523 0.27 -13.36 -22.19
CA GLU A 523 0.13 -14.17 -23.40
C GLU A 523 0.08 -13.31 -24.68
N MET A 524 -0.60 -12.17 -24.64
CA MET A 524 -0.71 -11.23 -25.76
C MET A 524 0.63 -10.52 -26.03
N GLU A 525 1.28 -9.96 -25.00
CA GLU A 525 2.60 -9.33 -25.08
C GLU A 525 3.66 -10.28 -25.66
N ARG A 526 3.66 -11.55 -25.23
CA ARG A 526 4.56 -12.58 -25.80
C ARG A 526 4.23 -12.95 -27.24
N GLY A 527 2.97 -12.85 -27.64
CA GLY A 527 2.53 -13.02 -29.02
C GLY A 527 3.02 -11.88 -29.92
N GLU A 528 2.82 -10.64 -29.47
CA GLU A 528 3.28 -9.42 -30.14
C GLU A 528 4.81 -9.37 -30.22
N GLU A 529 5.53 -9.74 -29.15
CA GLU A 529 6.99 -9.88 -29.18
C GLU A 529 7.44 -10.96 -30.16
N ALA A 530 6.74 -12.09 -30.27
CA ALA A 530 7.09 -13.15 -31.22
C ALA A 530 6.81 -12.73 -32.67
N GLU A 531 5.74 -11.96 -32.91
CA GLU A 531 5.42 -11.40 -34.23
C GLU A 531 6.38 -10.28 -34.62
N GLN A 532 6.74 -9.38 -33.68
CA GLN A 532 7.81 -8.40 -33.87
C GLN A 532 9.20 -9.03 -34.04
N ARG A 533 9.50 -10.14 -33.36
CA ARG A 533 10.74 -10.90 -33.57
C ARG A 533 10.76 -11.54 -34.94
N LYS A 534 9.67 -12.15 -35.41
CA LYS A 534 9.55 -12.63 -36.80
C LYS A 534 9.74 -11.50 -37.81
N LEU A 535 9.05 -10.36 -37.63
CA LEU A 535 9.22 -9.18 -38.49
C LEU A 535 10.66 -8.65 -38.48
N LYS A 536 11.34 -8.70 -37.32
CA LYS A 536 12.77 -8.34 -37.18
C LYS A 536 13.72 -9.41 -37.74
N GLU A 537 13.39 -10.69 -37.69
CA GLU A 537 14.18 -11.81 -38.24
C GLU A 537 14.06 -11.83 -39.78
N ASP A 538 12.84 -11.66 -40.31
CA ASP A 538 12.57 -11.44 -41.73
C ASP A 538 13.31 -10.19 -42.23
N SER A 539 13.33 -9.10 -41.45
CA SER A 539 14.11 -7.89 -41.78
C SER A 539 15.63 -8.10 -41.67
N ALA A 540 16.10 -8.79 -40.62
CA ALA A 540 17.53 -9.03 -40.35
C ALA A 540 18.15 -10.03 -41.34
N SER A 541 17.34 -10.88 -41.97
CA SER A 541 17.76 -11.75 -43.07
C SER A 541 18.38 -10.98 -44.26
N SER A 542 18.13 -9.67 -44.37
CA SER A 542 18.70 -8.77 -45.39
C SER A 542 20.03 -8.12 -45.01
N LEU A 543 20.47 -8.18 -43.74
CA LEU A 543 21.63 -7.44 -43.23
C LEU A 543 22.50 -8.29 -42.29
N ILE A 544 23.16 -9.31 -42.85
CA ILE A 544 24.23 -10.06 -42.15
C ILE A 544 25.59 -9.45 -42.53
N GLY A 545 26.22 -8.74 -41.60
CA GLY A 545 27.54 -8.16 -41.78
C GLY A 545 28.22 -7.75 -40.47
N SER A 546 29.25 -8.52 -40.08
CA SER A 546 30.28 -8.23 -39.05
C SER A 546 29.83 -7.88 -37.62
N VAL A 547 30.17 -8.76 -36.67
CA VAL A 547 30.27 -8.45 -35.23
C VAL A 547 31.71 -8.03 -34.91
N GLY A 548 31.89 -6.92 -34.18
CA GLY A 548 33.17 -6.46 -33.64
C GLY A 548 33.37 -6.86 -32.17
N PRO A 549 34.61 -6.81 -31.64
CA PRO A 549 34.97 -7.42 -30.35
C PRO A 549 34.75 -6.51 -29.13
N GLU A 550 34.81 -7.14 -27.94
CA GLU A 550 34.77 -6.51 -26.62
C GLU A 550 36.00 -5.62 -26.35
N GLU A 551 35.82 -4.49 -25.67
CA GLU A 551 36.91 -3.56 -25.32
C GLU A 551 37.55 -3.87 -23.94
N MET A 552 38.88 -3.83 -23.87
CA MET A 552 39.66 -3.82 -22.62
C MET A 552 40.24 -2.43 -22.32
N GLY A 553 40.41 -2.10 -21.03
CA GLY A 553 41.06 -0.87 -20.57
C GLY A 553 42.61 -0.92 -20.57
N PRO A 554 43.29 0.24 -20.42
CA PRO A 554 44.71 0.39 -20.81
C PRO A 554 45.74 -0.34 -19.95
N ASP A 555 45.44 -0.62 -18.68
CA ASP A 555 46.41 -1.15 -17.69
C ASP A 555 46.22 -2.64 -17.37
N GLY A 556 45.48 -3.39 -18.21
CA GLY A 556 45.29 -4.84 -18.04
C GLY A 556 44.61 -5.28 -16.74
N THR A 557 43.99 -4.34 -16.00
CA THR A 557 43.31 -4.60 -14.73
C THR A 557 41.80 -4.48 -14.91
N LEU A 558 41.03 -5.49 -14.45
CA LEU A 558 39.57 -5.48 -14.46
C LEU A 558 39.03 -4.49 -13.41
N ILE A 559 38.78 -3.25 -13.82
CA ILE A 559 38.15 -2.21 -13.00
C ILE A 559 36.63 -2.44 -12.98
N GLY A 560 36.05 -2.57 -11.77
CA GLY A 560 34.59 -2.44 -11.53
C GLY A 560 33.77 -3.70 -11.23
N THR A 561 34.37 -4.89 -11.04
CA THR A 561 33.60 -6.13 -10.80
C THR A 561 33.15 -6.37 -9.36
N TRP A 562 33.90 -5.92 -8.35
CA TRP A 562 33.65 -6.28 -6.93
C TRP A 562 32.80 -5.29 -6.14
N ASP A 563 32.62 -4.05 -6.60
CA ASP A 563 31.82 -3.03 -5.90
C ASP A 563 30.38 -3.53 -5.63
N ARG A 564 29.82 -4.21 -6.63
CA ARG A 564 28.49 -4.85 -6.60
C ARG A 564 28.38 -5.97 -5.59
N PHE A 565 29.44 -6.76 -5.42
CA PHE A 565 29.48 -7.77 -4.36
C PHE A 565 29.46 -7.10 -2.98
N SER A 566 30.25 -6.04 -2.80
CA SER A 566 30.40 -5.31 -1.53
C SER A 566 29.13 -4.60 -1.05
N GLU A 567 28.17 -4.29 -1.95
CA GLU A 567 26.82 -3.86 -1.57
C GLU A 567 26.11 -4.96 -0.75
N TRP A 568 26.21 -6.23 -1.14
CA TRP A 568 25.40 -7.33 -0.60
C TRP A 568 26.12 -8.19 0.45
N LEU A 569 27.39 -8.55 0.21
CA LEU A 569 28.22 -9.35 1.10
C LEU A 569 29.59 -8.70 1.27
N HIS A 570 30.15 -8.80 2.47
CA HIS A 570 31.54 -8.42 2.71
C HIS A 570 32.49 -9.56 2.33
N CYS A 571 32.18 -10.79 2.77
CA CYS A 571 32.86 -12.02 2.31
C CYS A 571 32.05 -13.27 2.70
N ILE A 572 32.49 -14.42 2.20
CA ILE A 572 32.07 -15.76 2.63
C ILE A 572 33.25 -16.37 3.38
N CYS A 573 33.02 -16.78 4.63
CA CYS A 573 34.01 -17.47 5.46
C CYS A 573 33.65 -18.95 5.58
N VAL A 574 34.65 -19.83 5.52
CA VAL A 574 34.52 -21.26 5.80
C VAL A 574 35.36 -21.59 7.03
N VAL A 575 34.72 -22.20 8.03
CA VAL A 575 35.33 -22.55 9.31
C VAL A 575 35.24 -24.06 9.51
N THR A 576 36.37 -24.68 9.84
CA THR A 576 36.48 -26.12 10.13
C THR A 576 36.85 -26.36 11.59
N PHE A 577 36.78 -27.62 12.01
CA PHE A 577 37.33 -28.06 13.27
C PHE A 577 38.62 -28.86 13.04
N ASP A 578 39.75 -28.23 13.31
CA ASP A 578 41.05 -28.89 13.38
C ASP A 578 41.25 -29.56 14.76
N LEU A 579 42.05 -30.63 14.80
CA LEU A 579 42.27 -31.41 16.03
C LEU A 579 43.26 -30.76 17.01
N GLU A 580 44.14 -29.89 16.54
CA GLU A 580 45.17 -29.20 17.33
C GLU A 580 44.78 -27.75 17.62
N LEU A 581 44.21 -27.05 16.62
CA LEU A 581 43.83 -25.63 16.71
C LEU A 581 42.37 -25.40 17.15
N GLY A 582 41.49 -26.42 17.06
CA GLY A 582 40.06 -26.28 17.33
C GLY A 582 39.32 -25.62 16.16
N GLN A 583 38.42 -24.67 16.44
CA GLN A 583 37.72 -23.92 15.39
C GLN A 583 38.71 -23.02 14.62
N ALA A 584 38.91 -23.29 13.34
CA ALA A 584 39.89 -22.61 12.50
C ALA A 584 39.27 -22.11 11.19
N MET A 585 39.71 -20.94 10.74
CA MET A 585 39.36 -20.39 9.43
C MET A 585 40.09 -21.19 8.34
N GLU A 586 39.34 -21.82 7.45
CA GLU A 586 39.88 -22.58 6.32
C GLU A 586 40.00 -21.69 5.07
N LEU A 587 38.98 -20.86 4.81
CA LEU A 587 38.89 -20.04 3.61
C LEU A 587 38.13 -18.73 3.89
N ILE A 588 38.64 -17.64 3.33
CA ILE A 588 37.92 -16.37 3.18
C ILE A 588 37.83 -16.12 1.66
N TYR A 589 36.61 -15.90 1.17
CA TYR A 589 36.35 -15.64 -0.24
C TYR A 589 35.50 -14.37 -0.42
N PRO A 590 35.85 -13.43 -1.33
CA PRO A 590 37.02 -13.43 -2.20
C PRO A 590 38.35 -13.30 -1.44
N GLN A 591 39.43 -13.90 -1.99
CA GLN A 591 40.74 -14.00 -1.31
C GLN A 591 41.41 -12.65 -1.01
N HIS A 592 40.99 -11.56 -1.66
CA HIS A 592 41.54 -10.21 -1.43
C HIS A 592 40.93 -9.50 -0.21
N VAL A 593 39.86 -10.03 0.40
CA VAL A 593 39.19 -9.39 1.53
C VAL A 593 39.99 -9.60 2.83
N THR A 594 40.31 -8.50 3.50
CA THR A 594 41.04 -8.49 4.77
C THR A 594 40.09 -8.40 5.97
N LEU A 595 40.24 -9.33 6.90
CA LEU A 595 39.61 -9.30 8.23
C LEU A 595 40.69 -9.18 9.30
N ALA A 596 40.43 -8.42 10.36
CA ALA A 596 41.33 -8.38 11.51
C ALA A 596 41.39 -9.75 12.21
N GLU A 597 42.52 -10.08 12.86
CA GLU A 597 42.66 -11.36 13.59
C GLU A 597 41.58 -11.54 14.67
N GLN A 598 41.17 -10.44 15.31
CA GLN A 598 40.05 -10.41 16.26
C GLN A 598 38.71 -10.81 15.61
N GLU A 599 38.46 -10.32 14.39
CA GLU A 599 37.23 -10.61 13.62
C GLU A 599 37.22 -12.07 13.17
N LYS A 600 38.35 -12.57 12.64
CA LYS A 600 38.53 -13.99 12.29
C LYS A 600 38.27 -14.90 13.50
N MET A 601 38.86 -14.59 14.65
CA MET A 601 38.73 -15.37 15.87
C MET A 601 37.28 -15.39 16.39
N ASN A 602 36.62 -14.23 16.43
CA ASN A 602 35.20 -14.15 16.81
C ASN A 602 34.31 -14.94 15.83
N ILE A 603 34.55 -14.86 14.52
CA ILE A 603 33.82 -15.67 13.52
C ILE A 603 34.05 -17.17 13.77
N CYS A 604 35.28 -17.61 14.03
CA CYS A 604 35.57 -19.04 14.26
C CYS A 604 34.83 -19.59 15.49
N TYR A 605 34.82 -18.86 16.61
CA TYR A 605 34.13 -19.28 17.82
C TYR A 605 32.60 -19.18 17.73
N LEU A 606 32.08 -18.14 17.07
CA LEU A 606 30.63 -17.94 16.94
C LEU A 606 30.02 -18.83 15.84
N ALA A 607 30.80 -19.31 14.86
CA ALA A 607 30.32 -20.19 13.79
C ALA A 607 30.04 -21.64 14.26
N PHE A 608 30.37 -22.00 15.49
CA PHE A 608 30.18 -23.35 16.05
C PHE A 608 29.26 -23.29 17.28
N PRO A 609 28.14 -24.04 17.28
CA PRO A 609 27.34 -24.22 18.49
C PRO A 609 28.16 -24.83 19.63
N ASP A 610 27.85 -24.43 20.86
CA ASP A 610 28.45 -25.00 22.05
C ASP A 610 28.03 -26.47 22.26
N SER A 611 28.78 -27.22 23.07
CA SER A 611 28.55 -28.66 23.27
C SER A 611 27.19 -29.00 23.91
N ASN A 612 26.51 -28.02 24.52
CA ASN A 612 25.18 -28.19 25.11
C ASN A 612 24.04 -27.91 24.12
N SER A 613 24.33 -27.37 22.92
CA SER A 613 23.33 -27.02 21.92
C SER A 613 22.63 -28.23 21.25
N GLY A 614 23.09 -29.46 21.51
CA GLY A 614 22.44 -30.69 21.02
C GLY A 614 22.42 -30.88 19.49
N CYS A 615 23.06 -30.00 18.72
CA CYS A 615 23.02 -29.97 17.26
C CYS A 615 23.56 -31.26 16.63
N MET A 616 22.69 -31.96 15.89
CA MET A 616 23.03 -33.10 15.04
C MET A 616 22.35 -32.90 13.68
N GLY A 617 23.08 -33.10 12.59
CA GLY A 617 22.67 -32.72 11.25
C GLY A 617 23.03 -31.27 10.93
N ASP A 618 22.17 -30.61 10.16
CA ASP A 618 22.35 -29.23 9.72
C ASP A 618 21.62 -28.25 10.63
N SER A 619 22.25 -27.11 10.94
CA SER A 619 21.71 -26.07 11.82
C SER A 619 22.06 -24.69 11.26
N GLN A 620 21.10 -23.76 11.33
CA GLN A 620 21.29 -22.39 10.84
C GLN A 620 20.98 -21.39 11.93
N PHE A 621 21.84 -20.40 12.10
CA PHE A 621 21.64 -19.30 13.03
C PHE A 621 22.41 -18.07 12.54
N HIS A 622 22.19 -16.91 13.16
CA HIS A 622 22.93 -15.70 12.82
C HIS A 622 23.60 -15.10 14.05
N ILE A 623 24.70 -14.40 13.80
CA ILE A 623 25.57 -13.76 14.78
C ILE A 623 25.72 -12.28 14.41
N ARG A 624 25.95 -11.43 15.42
CA ARG A 624 26.31 -10.02 15.24
C ARG A 624 27.63 -9.80 15.98
N LEU A 625 28.64 -9.31 15.28
CA LEU A 625 30.00 -9.14 15.81
C LEU A 625 30.49 -7.72 15.58
N ARG A 626 31.20 -7.16 16.56
CA ARG A 626 31.73 -5.80 16.52
C ARG A 626 32.93 -5.71 15.57
N VAL A 627 33.02 -4.62 14.82
CA VAL A 627 34.14 -4.30 13.94
C VAL A 627 35.29 -3.73 14.78
N SER A 628 36.52 -4.11 14.44
CA SER A 628 37.71 -3.66 15.17
C SER A 628 37.94 -2.16 14.98
N SER A 629 38.03 -1.42 16.08
CA SER A 629 38.25 0.04 16.04
C SER A 629 39.58 0.38 15.35
N GLY A 630 39.54 1.29 14.36
CA GLY A 630 40.70 1.67 13.56
C GLY A 630 41.05 0.72 12.40
N SER A 631 40.27 -0.35 12.18
CA SER A 631 40.35 -1.16 10.96
C SER A 631 39.86 -0.37 9.74
N GLU A 632 40.33 -0.72 8.53
CA GLU A 632 39.76 -0.24 7.26
C GLU A 632 38.25 -0.55 7.16
N ASN A 633 37.83 -1.64 7.81
CA ASN A 633 36.42 -2.03 7.94
C ASN A 633 35.59 -1.08 8.85
N SER A 634 36.19 -0.13 9.58
CA SER A 634 35.44 0.73 10.53
C SER A 634 34.51 1.75 9.86
N THR A 635 34.70 2.03 8.57
CA THR A 635 33.81 2.90 7.77
C THR A 635 32.92 2.08 6.83
N LEU A 636 31.65 2.47 6.67
CA LEU A 636 30.79 1.85 5.66
C LEU A 636 31.24 2.21 4.23
N PRO A 637 31.19 1.27 3.27
CA PRO A 637 31.31 1.58 1.85
C PRO A 637 30.30 2.64 1.40
N ARG A 638 30.70 3.47 0.42
CA ARG A 638 29.90 4.61 -0.05
C ARG A 638 28.48 4.23 -0.46
N GLY A 639 28.30 3.14 -1.22
CA GLY A 639 26.97 2.67 -1.62
C GLY A 639 26.06 2.30 -0.44
N LEU A 640 26.63 1.81 0.67
CA LEU A 640 25.88 1.53 1.89
C LEU A 640 25.59 2.78 2.73
N GLN A 641 26.46 3.80 2.68
CA GLN A 641 26.17 5.12 3.26
C GLN A 641 25.00 5.79 2.53
N GLU A 642 25.01 5.76 1.19
CA GLU A 642 23.92 6.27 0.35
C GLU A 642 22.62 5.47 0.60
N PHE A 643 22.69 4.13 0.62
CA PHE A 643 21.55 3.26 0.95
C PHE A 643 20.92 3.57 2.31
N ASN A 644 21.74 3.84 3.35
CA ASN A 644 21.23 4.19 4.69
C ASN A 644 20.37 5.47 4.70
N GLY A 645 20.63 6.42 3.80
CA GLY A 645 19.82 7.61 3.60
C GLY A 645 18.48 7.36 2.88
N HIS A 646 18.32 6.20 2.24
CA HIS A 646 17.15 5.84 1.44
C HIS A 646 16.31 4.69 2.00
N CYS A 647 16.78 3.91 2.99
CA CYS A 647 16.05 2.78 3.57
C CYS A 647 15.41 3.07 4.94
N LEU A 648 14.41 2.27 5.33
CA LEU A 648 13.85 2.32 6.69
C LEU A 648 14.95 2.12 7.76
N PRO A 649 14.84 2.72 8.97
CA PRO A 649 15.87 2.62 10.02
C PRO A 649 16.26 1.17 10.37
N VAL A 650 15.29 0.26 10.35
CA VAL A 650 15.49 -1.18 10.63
C VAL A 650 16.26 -1.94 9.54
N HIS A 651 16.41 -1.35 8.35
CA HIS A 651 17.16 -1.90 7.22
C HIS A 651 18.58 -1.33 7.09
N ARG A 652 18.93 -0.29 7.87
CA ARG A 652 20.22 0.40 7.76
C ARG A 652 21.39 -0.53 8.11
N ALA A 653 22.46 -0.40 7.34
CA ALA A 653 23.76 -1.00 7.63
C ALA A 653 24.43 -0.32 8.83
N ASP A 654 25.05 -1.11 9.70
CA ASP A 654 25.76 -0.62 10.89
C ASP A 654 27.27 -0.50 10.62
N PRO A 655 27.90 0.68 10.79
CA PRO A 655 29.35 0.82 10.65
C PRO A 655 30.13 0.05 11.73
N GLY A 656 29.55 -0.12 12.92
CA GLY A 656 30.20 -0.76 14.07
C GLY A 656 30.08 -2.28 14.11
N HIS A 657 29.26 -2.91 13.26
CA HIS A 657 29.00 -4.35 13.31
C HIS A 657 28.93 -5.03 11.93
N PHE A 658 29.29 -6.31 11.91
CA PHE A 658 28.91 -7.24 10.85
C PHE A 658 27.78 -8.18 11.32
N TRP A 659 26.97 -8.62 10.37
CA TRP A 659 26.07 -9.76 10.50
C TRP A 659 26.70 -11.00 9.86
N GLY A 660 26.75 -12.11 10.59
CA GLY A 660 27.19 -13.40 10.06
C GLY A 660 26.05 -14.40 10.04
N PHE A 661 25.74 -14.97 8.88
CA PHE A 661 24.71 -16.00 8.72
C PHE A 661 25.37 -17.37 8.59
N VAL A 662 25.24 -18.16 9.66
CA VAL A 662 25.97 -19.42 9.86
C VAL A 662 25.12 -20.60 9.44
N TYR A 663 25.67 -21.45 8.58
CA TYR A 663 25.20 -22.82 8.35
C TYR A 663 26.24 -23.78 8.91
N PHE A 664 25.91 -24.45 10.01
CA PHE A 664 26.74 -25.46 10.66
C PHE A 664 26.23 -26.85 10.31
N ARG A 665 27.14 -27.75 9.90
CA ARG A 665 26.87 -29.16 9.61
C ARG A 665 27.63 -30.04 10.59
N GLN A 666 26.93 -30.90 11.33
CA GLN A 666 27.51 -31.94 12.16
C GLN A 666 26.92 -33.32 11.81
N ILE A 667 27.72 -34.18 11.19
CA ILE A 667 27.30 -35.53 10.77
C ILE A 667 28.22 -36.55 11.45
N LYS A 668 27.67 -37.68 11.92
CA LYS A 668 28.48 -38.80 12.43
C LYS A 668 29.33 -39.38 11.29
N ASP A 669 30.63 -39.41 11.49
CA ASP A 669 31.57 -40.00 10.56
C ASP A 669 32.60 -40.83 11.33
N SER A 670 32.47 -42.15 11.22
CA SER A 670 33.34 -43.11 11.90
C SER A 670 34.74 -43.24 11.27
N THR A 671 34.98 -42.62 10.11
CA THR A 671 36.32 -42.57 9.49
C THR A 671 37.20 -41.47 10.08
N LEU A 672 36.59 -40.44 10.68
CA LEU A 672 37.29 -39.34 11.33
C LEU A 672 37.60 -39.68 12.80
N LYS A 673 38.81 -39.35 13.27
CA LYS A 673 39.28 -39.61 14.65
C LYS A 673 38.33 -39.10 15.75
N ARG A 674 37.53 -38.07 15.47
CA ARG A 674 36.60 -37.43 16.40
C ARG A 674 35.16 -38.01 16.32
N GLY A 675 34.89 -38.94 15.40
CA GLY A 675 33.58 -39.57 15.19
C GLY A 675 32.53 -38.69 14.51
N TYR A 676 32.87 -37.45 14.15
CA TYR A 676 31.99 -36.47 13.52
C TYR A 676 32.74 -35.62 12.49
N PHE A 677 32.10 -35.42 11.34
CA PHE A 677 32.39 -34.30 10.45
C PHE A 677 31.73 -33.04 11.01
N GLN A 678 32.48 -31.95 11.16
CA GLN A 678 31.97 -30.63 11.54
C GLN A 678 32.54 -29.55 10.63
N LYS A 679 31.67 -28.74 10.04
CA LYS A 679 32.06 -27.62 9.17
C LYS A 679 30.99 -26.53 9.16
N SER A 680 31.41 -25.26 9.09
CA SER A 680 30.51 -24.11 8.98
C SER A 680 30.84 -23.27 7.75
N LEU A 681 29.79 -22.75 7.10
CA LEU A 681 29.90 -21.66 6.15
C LEU A 681 29.17 -20.44 6.73
N VAL A 682 29.80 -19.27 6.64
CA VAL A 682 29.29 -18.00 7.17
C VAL A 682 29.24 -16.97 6.06
N LEU A 683 28.04 -16.47 5.75
CA LEU A 683 27.89 -15.28 4.91
C LEU A 683 28.05 -14.04 5.79
N LEU A 684 29.08 -13.23 5.57
CA LEU A 684 29.37 -12.03 6.35
C LEU A 684 28.91 -10.80 5.57
N THR A 685 28.09 -9.95 6.18
CA THR A 685 27.46 -8.78 5.53
C THR A 685 27.27 -7.61 6.49
N ARG A 686 26.96 -6.43 5.94
CA ARG A 686 26.52 -5.24 6.67
C ARG A 686 25.01 -5.11 6.78
N LEU A 687 24.26 -5.86 5.99
CA LEU A 687 22.81 -5.72 5.85
C LEU A 687 22.06 -6.62 6.85
N PRO A 688 21.07 -6.09 7.60
CA PRO A 688 20.26 -6.89 8.52
C PRO A 688 19.15 -7.69 7.80
N PHE A 689 19.39 -8.22 6.60
CA PHE A 689 18.38 -8.93 5.79
C PHE A 689 18.26 -10.41 6.19
N VAL A 690 17.75 -10.63 7.41
CA VAL A 690 17.73 -11.93 8.08
C VAL A 690 17.15 -13.05 7.21
N ASN A 691 15.94 -12.88 6.67
CA ASN A 691 15.29 -13.93 5.88
C ASN A 691 16.03 -14.22 4.56
N LEU A 692 16.54 -13.18 3.89
CA LEU A 692 17.29 -13.34 2.64
C LEU A 692 18.54 -14.18 2.88
N PHE A 693 19.38 -13.80 3.84
CA PHE A 693 20.64 -14.50 4.05
C PHE A 693 20.46 -15.91 4.67
N TYR A 694 19.39 -16.19 5.42
CA TYR A 694 19.03 -17.57 5.76
C TYR A 694 18.73 -18.41 4.51
N GLU A 695 17.87 -17.93 3.59
CA GLU A 695 17.56 -18.63 2.34
C GLU A 695 18.81 -18.85 1.48
N LEU A 696 19.63 -17.81 1.27
CA LEU A 696 20.87 -17.91 0.49
C LEU A 696 21.85 -18.90 1.14
N CYS A 697 22.07 -18.80 2.45
CA CYS A 697 22.99 -19.70 3.17
C CYS A 697 22.49 -21.16 3.13
N SER A 698 21.16 -21.37 3.13
CA SER A 698 20.55 -22.69 3.00
C SER A 698 20.85 -23.41 1.68
N VAL A 699 21.21 -22.67 0.63
CA VAL A 699 21.53 -23.22 -0.71
C VAL A 699 23.04 -23.18 -0.99
N ILE A 700 23.73 -22.09 -0.62
CA ILE A 700 25.18 -21.94 -0.81
C ILE A 700 25.95 -23.01 -0.01
N ALA A 701 25.63 -23.21 1.27
CA ALA A 701 26.42 -24.11 2.12
C ALA A 701 26.33 -25.59 1.70
N PRO A 702 25.15 -26.18 1.43
CA PRO A 702 25.09 -27.56 0.91
C PRO A 702 25.76 -27.74 -0.45
N ALA A 703 25.66 -26.76 -1.34
CA ALA A 703 26.33 -26.79 -2.64
C ALA A 703 27.86 -26.77 -2.48
N TYR A 704 28.39 -25.87 -1.66
CA TYR A 704 29.82 -25.80 -1.35
C TYR A 704 30.32 -27.09 -0.65
N PHE A 705 29.58 -27.62 0.32
CA PHE A 705 29.93 -28.89 0.98
C PHE A 705 29.90 -30.11 0.04
N SER A 706 29.28 -30.00 -1.13
CA SER A 706 29.23 -31.07 -2.14
C SER A 706 30.27 -30.90 -3.25
N ASN A 707 30.54 -29.65 -3.67
CA ASN A 707 31.27 -29.33 -4.90
C ASN A 707 32.54 -28.49 -4.68
N GLY A 708 32.81 -28.02 -3.45
CA GLY A 708 34.00 -27.24 -3.10
C GLY A 708 34.02 -25.80 -3.64
N GLU A 709 35.22 -25.22 -3.67
CA GLU A 709 35.50 -23.81 -3.98
C GLU A 709 34.92 -23.27 -5.29
N PRO A 710 34.85 -24.01 -6.42
CA PRO A 710 34.21 -23.52 -7.65
C PRO A 710 32.74 -23.09 -7.46
N THR A 711 32.08 -23.57 -6.40
CA THR A 711 30.75 -23.09 -6.00
C THR A 711 30.79 -21.63 -5.54
N LEU A 712 31.81 -21.26 -4.76
CA LEU A 712 31.95 -19.91 -4.21
C LEU A 712 32.32 -18.92 -5.31
N GLU A 713 33.17 -19.32 -6.26
CA GLU A 713 33.46 -18.55 -7.47
C GLU A 713 32.16 -18.22 -8.22
N SER A 714 31.36 -19.25 -8.56
CA SER A 714 30.08 -19.10 -9.26
C SER A 714 29.04 -18.27 -8.47
N VAL A 715 28.99 -18.42 -7.15
CA VAL A 715 28.12 -17.64 -6.24
C VAL A 715 28.50 -16.17 -6.27
N CYS A 716 29.79 -15.85 -6.10
CA CYS A 716 30.28 -14.48 -6.12
C CYS A 716 30.08 -13.82 -7.49
N ASP A 717 30.41 -14.52 -8.58
CA ASP A 717 30.13 -14.07 -9.95
C ASP A 717 28.66 -13.74 -10.20
N SER A 718 27.75 -14.50 -9.59
CA SER A 718 26.31 -14.24 -9.66
C SER A 718 25.94 -12.97 -8.88
N ILE A 719 26.48 -12.80 -7.67
CA ILE A 719 26.23 -11.64 -6.81
C ILE A 719 26.84 -10.35 -7.39
N CYS A 720 28.00 -10.41 -8.03
CA CYS A 720 28.60 -9.28 -8.75
C CYS A 720 27.68 -8.74 -9.87
N ARG A 721 26.79 -9.59 -10.42
CA ARG A 721 25.81 -9.23 -11.45
C ARG A 721 24.44 -8.82 -10.88
N TRP A 722 24.27 -8.76 -9.56
CA TRP A 722 23.00 -8.38 -8.94
C TRP A 722 22.66 -6.88 -9.16
N PRO A 723 21.36 -6.53 -9.18
CA PRO A 723 20.90 -5.15 -9.20
C PRO A 723 21.30 -4.41 -7.92
N SER A 724 21.21 -3.07 -7.96
CA SER A 724 21.70 -2.23 -6.85
C SER A 724 20.69 -2.19 -5.71
N LEU A 725 21.18 -2.08 -4.48
CA LEU A 725 20.33 -1.78 -3.33
C LEU A 725 19.57 -0.45 -3.48
N LEU A 726 20.08 0.47 -4.32
CA LEU A 726 19.44 1.75 -4.64
C LEU A 726 18.39 1.66 -5.75
N SER A 727 18.19 0.52 -6.42
CA SER A 727 17.16 0.38 -7.48
C SER A 727 15.73 0.51 -6.90
N ASP A 728 14.81 1.11 -7.66
CA ASP A 728 13.42 1.39 -7.24
C ASP A 728 12.41 0.27 -7.58
N GLU A 729 12.85 -0.74 -8.34
CA GLU A 729 12.03 -1.90 -8.76
C GLU A 729 12.29 -3.11 -7.84
N PRO A 730 11.40 -4.13 -7.81
CA PRO A 730 11.68 -5.39 -7.12
C PRO A 730 12.92 -6.07 -7.69
N LEU A 731 13.82 -6.50 -6.81
CA LEU A 731 15.16 -6.97 -7.16
C LEU A 731 15.14 -8.46 -7.47
N ALA A 732 15.45 -8.81 -8.72
CA ALA A 732 15.69 -10.19 -9.14
C ALA A 732 17.16 -10.57 -8.90
N LEU A 733 17.38 -11.50 -7.98
CA LEU A 733 18.70 -11.96 -7.54
C LEU A 733 18.93 -13.41 -8.03
N PRO A 734 19.53 -13.62 -9.22
CA PRO A 734 19.84 -14.96 -9.72
C PRO A 734 20.98 -15.59 -8.90
N LEU A 735 20.80 -16.85 -8.47
CA LEU A 735 21.82 -17.62 -7.77
C LEU A 735 21.60 -19.13 -7.91
N LEU A 736 22.64 -19.88 -8.32
CA LEU A 736 22.66 -21.34 -8.36
C LEU A 736 21.43 -22.00 -9.04
N GLY A 737 20.96 -21.40 -10.14
CA GLY A 737 19.82 -21.93 -10.93
C GLY A 737 18.42 -21.57 -10.41
N ALA A 738 18.33 -20.76 -9.37
CA ALA A 738 17.10 -20.12 -8.89
C ALA A 738 17.18 -18.60 -9.03
N THR A 739 16.03 -17.93 -9.08
CA THR A 739 15.96 -16.46 -9.02
C THR A 739 15.16 -16.06 -7.81
N TYR A 740 15.80 -15.36 -6.87
CA TYR A 740 15.16 -14.83 -5.67
C TYR A 740 14.64 -13.43 -5.95
N GLU A 741 13.36 -13.22 -5.78
CA GLU A 741 12.76 -11.88 -5.89
C GLU A 741 12.56 -11.30 -4.49
N VAL A 742 13.13 -10.11 -4.30
CA VAL A 742 13.07 -9.40 -3.03
C VAL A 742 12.62 -7.96 -3.23
N SER A 743 11.95 -7.40 -2.22
CA SER A 743 11.67 -5.97 -2.14
C SER A 743 12.29 -5.42 -0.85
N VAL A 744 12.97 -4.28 -0.95
CA VAL A 744 13.61 -3.59 0.16
C VAL A 744 12.87 -2.27 0.42
N PRO A 745 12.03 -2.18 1.45
CA PRO A 745 11.27 -0.96 1.75
C PRO A 745 12.17 0.28 2.01
N LYS A 746 11.90 1.33 1.24
CA LYS A 746 12.60 2.64 1.27
C LYS A 746 11.90 3.67 2.16
N GLN A 747 12.66 4.64 2.68
CA GLN A 747 12.22 5.62 3.68
C GLN A 747 11.18 6.62 3.14
N ASN A 748 11.31 7.01 1.87
CA ASN A 748 10.30 7.77 1.12
C ASN A 748 9.44 6.88 0.20
N GLY A 749 9.57 5.56 0.33
CA GLY A 749 8.65 4.62 -0.31
C GLY A 749 7.29 4.74 0.35
N LYS A 750 6.23 4.91 -0.47
CA LYS A 750 4.83 4.81 -0.01
C LYS A 750 4.70 3.55 0.85
N THR A 751 4.09 3.64 2.04
CA THR A 751 3.71 2.47 2.82
C THR A 751 2.53 1.74 2.17
N GLY A 752 2.79 1.14 1.01
CA GLY A 752 1.98 0.05 0.49
C GLY A 752 2.08 -1.11 1.48
N LEU A 753 0.94 -1.74 1.76
CA LEU A 753 0.94 -3.04 2.42
C LEU A 753 1.80 -4.00 1.58
N PRO A 754 2.62 -4.87 2.21
CA PRO A 754 3.28 -5.93 1.46
C PRO A 754 2.21 -6.75 0.71
N PRO A 755 2.49 -7.23 -0.51
CA PRO A 755 1.51 -7.98 -1.28
C PRO A 755 1.02 -9.16 -0.46
N VAL A 756 -0.30 -9.27 -0.30
CA VAL A 756 -0.93 -10.43 0.34
C VAL A 756 -0.75 -11.62 -0.61
N VAL A 757 0.36 -12.33 -0.44
CA VAL A 757 0.56 -13.63 -1.09
C VAL A 757 -0.53 -14.57 -0.56
N PRO A 758 -1.37 -15.17 -1.43
CA PRO A 758 -2.36 -16.14 -0.97
C PRO A 758 -1.64 -17.35 -0.37
N MET A 759 -1.74 -17.51 0.94
CA MET A 759 -1.20 -18.68 1.65
C MET A 759 -2.08 -19.90 1.41
N VAL A 760 -1.83 -20.59 0.30
CA VAL A 760 -2.42 -21.91 0.01
C VAL A 760 -1.34 -22.93 -0.40
N ASP A 761 -0.41 -22.59 -1.30
CA ASP A 761 0.49 -23.57 -1.94
C ASP A 761 1.96 -23.57 -1.45
N CYS A 762 2.17 -23.58 -0.12
CA CYS A 762 3.52 -23.73 0.48
C CYS A 762 3.51 -24.64 1.72
N LEU A 763 3.00 -25.87 1.56
CA LEU A 763 3.10 -26.93 2.58
C LEU A 763 3.77 -28.18 2.00
N HIS A 764 4.81 -28.65 2.70
CA HIS A 764 5.69 -29.79 2.41
C HIS A 764 6.81 -29.59 1.37
N PRO A 765 8.07 -29.39 1.79
CA PRO A 765 9.23 -29.74 0.99
C PRO A 765 9.45 -31.27 1.08
N THR A 766 8.93 -32.02 0.11
CA THR A 766 9.43 -33.37 -0.19
C THR A 766 10.77 -33.27 -0.92
N PRO A 767 11.77 -34.12 -0.62
CA PRO A 767 13.08 -34.05 -1.25
C PRO A 767 13.06 -34.71 -2.63
N THR A 768 12.60 -33.98 -3.64
CA THR A 768 12.69 -34.37 -5.06
C THR A 768 13.60 -33.43 -5.85
N LYS A 769 14.38 -34.00 -6.76
CA LYS A 769 15.52 -33.38 -7.46
C LYS A 769 15.14 -32.12 -8.26
N PRO A 770 16.07 -31.17 -8.46
CA PRO A 770 15.78 -29.91 -9.15
C PRO A 770 15.68 -30.10 -10.67
N ASN A 771 14.57 -29.64 -11.25
CA ASN A 771 14.50 -29.20 -12.65
C ASN A 771 14.57 -27.66 -12.67
N GLY A 772 15.13 -27.10 -13.74
CA GLY A 772 15.67 -25.73 -13.75
C GLY A 772 14.67 -24.57 -13.61
N ASN A 773 15.20 -23.43 -13.17
CA ASN A 773 14.56 -22.10 -13.09
C ASN A 773 13.34 -21.99 -12.16
N ALA A 774 13.51 -22.35 -10.90
CA ALA A 774 12.55 -22.03 -9.84
C ALA A 774 12.68 -20.56 -9.38
N ARG A 775 11.62 -19.76 -9.59
CA ARG A 775 11.45 -18.42 -9.02
C ARG A 775 11.05 -18.53 -7.55
N ARG A 776 11.76 -17.86 -6.63
CA ARG A 776 11.46 -17.83 -5.19
C ARG A 776 11.15 -16.39 -4.77
N ILE A 777 10.00 -16.16 -4.15
CA ILE A 777 9.60 -14.83 -3.67
C ILE A 777 9.88 -14.74 -2.17
N ILE A 778 10.70 -13.79 -1.74
CA ILE A 778 10.92 -13.50 -0.32
C ILE A 778 10.08 -12.28 0.06
N ALA A 779 8.93 -12.53 0.69
CA ALA A 779 7.93 -11.52 1.01
C ALA A 779 8.42 -10.38 1.92
N SER A 780 9.50 -10.61 2.69
CA SER A 780 10.16 -9.60 3.53
C SER A 780 11.61 -10.00 3.75
N VAL A 781 12.56 -9.12 3.40
CA VAL A 781 14.00 -9.38 3.53
C VAL A 781 14.47 -9.47 4.99
N HIS A 782 13.78 -8.79 5.91
CA HIS A 782 14.20 -8.63 7.30
C HIS A 782 13.34 -9.41 8.30
N GLU A 783 12.01 -9.49 8.10
CA GLU A 783 11.10 -9.84 9.20
C GLU A 783 10.86 -11.35 9.39
N ILE A 784 11.44 -11.92 10.44
CA ILE A 784 11.20 -13.31 10.85
C ILE A 784 9.76 -13.55 11.38
N ASP A 785 9.33 -14.81 11.44
CA ASP A 785 8.05 -15.22 12.06
C ASP A 785 8.07 -15.06 13.59
N ILE A 786 7.80 -13.84 14.07
CA ILE A 786 7.85 -13.48 15.48
C ILE A 786 6.88 -14.29 16.34
N PHE A 787 5.78 -14.79 15.78
CA PHE A 787 4.81 -15.61 16.50
C PHE A 787 5.39 -16.96 16.92
N LYS A 788 6.19 -17.59 16.04
CA LYS A 788 6.89 -18.85 16.35
C LYS A 788 7.75 -18.73 17.61
N SER A 789 8.45 -17.61 17.77
CA SER A 789 9.26 -17.29 18.96
C SER A 789 8.38 -16.92 20.17
N LEU A 790 7.40 -16.03 19.98
CA LEU A 790 6.69 -15.35 21.06
C LEU A 790 5.42 -16.06 21.56
N GLN A 791 4.97 -17.15 20.92
CA GLN A 791 3.73 -17.87 21.27
C GLN A 791 3.63 -18.27 22.76
N PHE A 792 4.73 -18.67 23.39
CA PHE A 792 4.78 -19.01 24.82
C PHE A 792 4.76 -17.78 25.75
N PHE A 793 5.09 -16.60 25.21
CA PHE A 793 5.25 -15.35 25.94
C PHE A 793 4.13 -14.33 25.67
N LEU A 794 3.09 -14.70 24.90
CA LEU A 794 1.92 -13.84 24.62
C LEU A 794 1.29 -13.18 25.86
N PRO A 795 1.17 -13.82 27.04
CA PRO A 795 0.66 -13.17 28.25
C PRO A 795 1.52 -11.99 28.75
N HIS A 796 2.79 -11.95 28.33
CA HIS A 796 3.82 -10.98 28.70
C HIS A 796 4.19 -10.02 27.57
N ILE A 797 3.52 -10.04 26.41
CA ILE A 797 3.96 -9.30 25.22
C ILE A 797 4.14 -7.79 25.45
N HIS A 798 3.25 -7.15 26.23
CA HIS A 798 3.33 -5.73 26.56
C HIS A 798 4.52 -5.41 27.50
N LEU A 799 4.83 -6.35 28.41
CA LEU A 799 6.00 -6.26 29.30
C LEU A 799 7.30 -6.44 28.50
N LEU A 800 7.35 -7.39 27.56
CA LEU A 800 8.49 -7.53 26.66
C LEU A 800 8.70 -6.28 25.79
N TRP A 801 7.60 -5.69 25.28
CA TRP A 801 7.65 -4.42 24.56
C TRP A 801 8.22 -3.29 25.44
N GLU A 802 7.78 -3.14 26.69
CA GLU A 802 8.35 -2.14 27.61
C GLU A 802 9.86 -2.36 27.90
N LEU A 803 10.28 -3.60 28.14
CA LEU A 803 11.70 -3.93 28.38
C LEU A 803 12.58 -3.57 27.18
N VAL A 804 12.11 -3.86 25.96
CA VAL A 804 12.82 -3.52 24.72
C VAL A 804 12.81 -2.01 24.47
N LEU A 805 11.66 -1.35 24.65
CA LEU A 805 11.48 0.09 24.48
C LEU A 805 12.42 0.89 25.38
N THR A 806 12.54 0.48 26.65
CA THR A 806 13.38 1.15 27.65
C THR A 806 14.85 0.68 27.62
N GLY A 807 15.21 -0.26 26.74
CA GLY A 807 16.60 -0.71 26.56
C GLY A 807 17.14 -1.50 27.75
N GLU A 808 16.27 -2.26 28.43
CA GLU A 808 16.64 -3.03 29.62
C GLU A 808 17.55 -4.23 29.26
N PRO A 809 18.47 -4.64 30.17
CA PRO A 809 19.33 -5.80 29.98
C PRO A 809 18.56 -7.12 30.04
N VAL A 810 18.53 -7.89 28.96
CA VAL A 810 17.77 -9.15 28.85
C VAL A 810 18.66 -10.31 28.39
N ILE A 811 18.55 -11.46 29.06
CA ILE A 811 19.19 -12.70 28.62
C ILE A 811 18.12 -13.66 28.10
N VAL A 812 18.30 -14.16 26.89
CA VAL A 812 17.55 -15.28 26.32
C VAL A 812 18.39 -16.54 26.48
N THR A 813 17.92 -17.50 27.28
CA THR A 813 18.57 -18.81 27.45
C THR A 813 17.74 -19.92 26.80
N GLY A 814 18.37 -20.75 25.98
CA GLY A 814 17.74 -21.95 25.40
C GLY A 814 18.75 -23.06 25.12
N THR A 815 18.32 -24.12 24.44
CA THR A 815 19.20 -25.23 24.00
C THR A 815 19.54 -25.19 22.52
N SER A 816 19.00 -24.23 21.76
CA SER A 816 19.21 -24.10 20.31
C SER A 816 19.75 -22.71 19.97
N PRO A 817 20.88 -22.59 19.24
CA PRO A 817 21.39 -21.28 18.80
C PRO A 817 20.41 -20.60 17.85
N THR A 818 19.70 -21.38 17.03
CA THR A 818 18.63 -20.89 16.13
C THR A 818 17.48 -20.26 16.91
N ASP A 819 16.98 -20.95 17.94
CA ASP A 819 15.84 -20.47 18.72
C ASP A 819 16.23 -19.25 19.58
N CYS A 820 17.47 -19.20 20.08
CA CYS A 820 18.02 -18.02 20.76
C CYS A 820 18.11 -16.83 19.79
N ALA A 821 18.74 -17.00 18.62
CA ALA A 821 18.92 -15.93 17.65
C ALA A 821 17.58 -15.40 17.12
N HIS A 822 16.62 -16.29 16.84
CA HIS A 822 15.27 -15.90 16.45
C HIS A 822 14.51 -15.18 17.55
N MET A 823 14.65 -15.59 18.82
CA MET A 823 14.03 -14.87 19.93
C MET A 823 14.64 -13.47 20.10
N VAL A 824 15.97 -13.33 20.10
CA VAL A 824 16.63 -12.01 20.20
C VAL A 824 16.18 -11.08 19.08
N GLN A 825 16.16 -11.57 17.84
CA GLN A 825 15.67 -10.80 16.68
C GLN A 825 14.16 -10.51 16.75
N SER A 826 13.37 -11.38 17.38
CA SER A 826 11.94 -11.12 17.62
C SER A 826 11.75 -10.00 18.65
N LEU A 827 12.57 -9.98 19.71
CA LEU A 827 12.55 -8.95 20.75
C LEU A 827 12.91 -7.59 20.18
N THR A 828 14.02 -7.45 19.45
CA THR A 828 14.42 -6.17 18.84
C THR A 828 13.37 -5.62 17.87
N SER A 829 12.58 -6.48 17.22
CA SER A 829 11.48 -6.07 16.33
C SER A 829 10.21 -5.57 17.04
N LEU A 830 10.06 -5.79 18.35
CA LEU A 830 8.81 -5.46 19.08
C LEU A 830 8.45 -3.98 19.04
N ILE A 831 9.45 -3.10 18.92
CA ILE A 831 9.27 -1.64 18.95
C ILE A 831 9.30 -1.00 17.55
N SER A 832 9.14 -1.77 16.48
CA SER A 832 9.04 -1.22 15.12
C SER A 832 7.87 -0.20 15.02
N PRO A 833 8.06 1.00 14.44
CA PRO A 833 9.17 1.41 13.56
C PRO A 833 10.34 2.12 14.27
N LEU A 834 10.31 2.25 15.60
CA LEU A 834 11.46 2.75 16.36
C LEU A 834 12.59 1.71 16.27
N ALA A 835 13.81 2.17 15.98
CA ALA A 835 14.97 1.28 15.95
C ALA A 835 15.39 0.90 17.38
N TYR A 836 15.76 -0.37 17.58
CA TYR A 836 16.45 -0.78 18.80
C TYR A 836 17.93 -0.41 18.68
N CYS A 837 18.36 0.57 19.47
CA CYS A 837 19.70 1.18 19.38
C CYS A 837 20.66 0.72 20.48
N ALA A 838 20.23 -0.19 21.35
CA ALA A 838 21.11 -0.89 22.28
C ALA A 838 21.83 -2.07 21.60
N GLU A 839 22.84 -2.61 22.29
CA GLU A 839 23.63 -3.75 21.80
C GLU A 839 22.75 -5.02 21.74
N SER A 840 22.99 -5.90 20.77
CA SER A 840 22.25 -7.16 20.68
C SER A 840 23.09 -8.26 20.07
N ARG A 841 23.17 -9.41 20.75
CA ARG A 841 23.94 -10.56 20.32
C ARG A 841 23.00 -11.76 20.19
N PRO A 842 22.48 -12.04 18.97
CA PRO A 842 21.52 -13.12 18.73
C PRO A 842 22.05 -14.49 19.15
N TYR A 843 23.35 -14.72 18.98
CA TYR A 843 24.07 -15.83 19.58
C TYR A 843 25.39 -15.33 20.18
N PHE A 844 25.67 -15.75 21.42
CA PHE A 844 26.81 -15.31 22.22
C PHE A 844 27.41 -16.51 22.99
N THR A 845 28.74 -16.59 23.04
CA THR A 845 29.47 -17.71 23.67
C THR A 845 30.48 -17.21 24.70
N ILE A 846 30.99 -18.13 25.53
CA ILE A 846 32.05 -17.83 26.50
C ILE A 846 33.41 -17.51 25.85
N HIS A 847 33.54 -17.78 24.56
CA HIS A 847 34.75 -17.57 23.76
C HIS A 847 34.71 -16.27 22.96
N ASP A 848 33.58 -15.55 22.97
CA ASP A 848 33.49 -14.20 22.43
C ASP A 848 34.46 -13.29 23.20
N THR A 849 35.26 -12.54 22.46
CA THR A 849 36.26 -11.62 23.03
C THR A 849 35.67 -10.57 23.98
N GLU A 850 34.40 -10.23 23.80
CA GLU A 850 33.66 -9.24 24.57
C GLU A 850 32.96 -9.86 25.79
N PHE A 851 33.12 -11.18 26.02
CA PHE A 851 32.62 -11.87 27.23
C PHE A 851 32.98 -11.14 28.52
N LYS A 852 34.20 -10.61 28.63
CA LYS A 852 34.65 -9.86 29.81
C LYS A 852 33.99 -8.48 29.96
N GLU A 853 33.57 -7.85 28.86
CA GLU A 853 32.86 -6.56 28.86
C GLU A 853 31.44 -6.76 29.41
N PHE A 854 30.71 -7.75 28.87
CA PHE A 854 29.30 -7.94 29.21
C PHE A 854 29.05 -8.74 30.50
N THR A 855 30.01 -9.53 31.00
CA THR A 855 29.78 -10.38 32.20
C THR A 855 30.30 -9.81 33.53
N GLN A 856 31.04 -8.70 33.53
CA GLN A 856 31.60 -8.11 34.76
C GLN A 856 30.66 -7.07 35.40
N SER A 857 30.27 -7.27 36.66
CA SER A 857 29.31 -6.41 37.37
C SER A 857 29.84 -5.03 37.81
N LYS A 858 31.03 -4.60 37.37
CA LYS A 858 31.71 -3.41 37.92
C LYS A 858 31.09 -2.07 37.49
N ASN A 859 30.40 -2.04 36.34
CA ASN A 859 29.90 -0.80 35.72
C ASN A 859 28.35 -0.77 35.65
N GLY A 860 27.65 -1.59 36.43
CA GLY A 860 26.23 -1.86 36.24
C GLY A 860 25.96 -2.83 35.09
N HIS A 861 24.69 -3.01 34.72
CA HIS A 861 24.32 -3.85 33.58
C HIS A 861 24.29 -3.01 32.30
N PRO A 862 25.00 -3.40 31.22
CA PRO A 862 24.90 -2.72 29.94
C PRO A 862 23.51 -2.95 29.32
N SER A 863 22.98 -1.97 28.59
CA SER A 863 21.75 -2.14 27.81
C SER A 863 22.01 -3.06 26.61
N ILE A 864 21.70 -4.36 26.78
CA ILE A 864 21.99 -5.40 25.80
C ILE A 864 20.97 -6.54 25.86
N ILE A 865 20.69 -7.16 24.70
CA ILE A 865 19.98 -8.45 24.63
C ILE A 865 20.98 -9.55 24.22
N LEU A 866 21.16 -10.56 25.08
CA LEU A 866 22.09 -11.69 24.86
C LEU A 866 21.34 -13.01 24.62
N GLY A 867 21.57 -13.67 23.48
CA GLY A 867 21.12 -15.03 23.22
C GLY A 867 22.21 -16.06 23.54
N VAL A 868 21.95 -16.97 24.49
CA VAL A 868 22.95 -17.93 24.98
C VAL A 868 22.39 -19.34 25.11
N THR A 869 23.24 -20.32 24.79
CA THR A 869 22.93 -21.76 24.90
C THR A 869 23.58 -22.43 26.10
N ASN A 870 24.73 -21.92 26.55
CA ASN A 870 25.48 -22.57 27.61
C ASN A 870 24.85 -22.32 29.01
N PRO A 871 24.51 -23.37 29.79
CA PRO A 871 24.00 -23.22 31.16
C PRO A 871 24.95 -22.48 32.11
N PHE A 872 26.25 -22.38 31.80
CA PHE A 872 27.20 -21.56 32.54
C PHE A 872 26.75 -20.09 32.67
N PHE A 873 26.12 -19.52 31.64
CA PHE A 873 25.60 -18.16 31.68
C PHE A 873 24.52 -17.97 32.76
N ALA A 874 23.70 -19.00 33.04
CA ALA A 874 22.68 -18.92 34.09
C ALA A 874 23.29 -18.72 35.49
N LYS A 875 24.52 -19.23 35.73
CA LYS A 875 25.25 -19.03 36.98
C LYS A 875 26.03 -17.70 36.99
N THR A 876 26.73 -17.40 35.90
CA THR A 876 27.57 -16.18 35.79
C THR A 876 26.70 -14.91 35.78
N LEU A 877 25.57 -14.94 35.10
CA LEU A 877 24.66 -13.81 34.93
C LEU A 877 23.41 -13.89 35.84
N GLN A 878 23.44 -14.70 36.90
CA GLN A 878 22.34 -14.84 37.87
C GLN A 878 21.87 -13.51 38.52
N HIS A 879 22.70 -12.48 38.43
CA HIS A 879 22.47 -11.15 38.97
C HIS A 879 21.71 -10.21 38.02
N TRP A 880 21.46 -10.63 36.77
CA TRP A 880 20.75 -9.83 35.79
C TRP A 880 19.24 -9.75 36.07
N PRO A 881 18.59 -8.62 35.79
CA PRO A 881 17.23 -8.37 36.25
C PRO A 881 16.16 -9.12 35.43
N HIS A 882 16.46 -9.47 34.17
CA HIS A 882 15.50 -10.08 33.24
C HIS A 882 16.10 -11.30 32.52
N THR A 883 15.39 -12.43 32.54
CA THR A 883 15.78 -13.66 31.84
C THR A 883 14.58 -14.32 31.18
N ILE A 884 14.70 -14.64 29.89
CA ILE A 884 13.73 -15.38 29.08
C ILE A 884 14.28 -16.78 28.90
N ARG A 885 13.59 -17.78 29.46
CA ARG A 885 13.93 -19.20 29.28
C ARG A 885 13.04 -19.82 28.21
N LEU A 886 13.66 -20.23 27.11
CA LEU A 886 13.00 -20.94 26.01
C LEU A 886 12.62 -22.37 26.43
N GLN A 887 11.72 -23.00 25.67
CA GLN A 887 11.36 -24.41 25.83
C GLN A 887 12.20 -25.27 24.88
N ASP A 888 12.66 -26.43 25.36
CA ASP A 888 13.46 -27.35 24.56
C ASP A 888 12.64 -27.97 23.41
N SER A 889 13.01 -27.62 22.19
CA SER A 889 12.38 -28.06 20.95
C SER A 889 12.64 -29.55 20.64
N THR A 890 13.61 -30.18 21.31
CA THR A 890 14.02 -31.58 21.14
C THR A 890 13.01 -32.59 21.68
N GLU A 891 12.31 -32.30 22.80
CA GLU A 891 11.26 -33.20 23.31
C GLU A 891 10.10 -33.37 22.31
N ALA A 892 9.73 -32.28 21.62
CA ALA A 892 8.66 -32.29 20.62
C ALA A 892 9.03 -33.12 19.37
N GLN A 893 10.31 -33.17 18.99
CA GLN A 893 10.80 -34.03 17.91
C GLN A 893 10.83 -35.52 18.32
N LEU A 894 11.28 -35.83 19.55
CA LEU A 894 11.29 -37.18 20.11
C LEU A 894 9.87 -37.78 20.26
N GLN A 895 8.88 -36.96 20.60
CA GLN A 895 7.48 -37.40 20.64
C GLN A 895 6.92 -37.71 19.24
N ARG A 896 7.25 -36.91 18.22
CA ARG A 896 6.83 -37.16 16.82
C ARG A 896 7.46 -38.43 16.24
N GLN A 897 8.73 -38.73 16.52
CA GLN A 897 9.36 -39.98 16.07
C GLN A 897 8.71 -41.23 16.68
N LYS A 898 8.27 -41.17 17.95
CA LYS A 898 7.61 -42.31 18.60
C LYS A 898 6.22 -42.63 18.03
N GLN A 899 5.49 -41.63 17.50
CA GLN A 899 4.16 -41.85 16.91
C GLN A 899 4.19 -42.49 15.51
N HIS A 900 5.33 -42.50 14.80
CA HIS A 900 5.44 -43.13 13.48
C HIS A 900 5.96 -44.58 13.49
N GLN A 901 6.29 -45.15 14.65
CA GLN A 901 6.76 -46.55 14.76
C GLN A 901 5.72 -47.55 15.31
N THR A 902 4.53 -47.11 15.70
CA THR A 902 3.46 -47.97 16.25
C THR A 902 2.23 -47.95 15.35
N GLY A 903 2.28 -48.66 14.23
CA GLY A 903 1.21 -48.62 13.21
C GLY A 903 1.11 -49.83 12.27
N SER A 904 1.61 -51.00 12.65
CA SER A 904 1.57 -52.20 11.78
C SER A 904 1.60 -53.54 12.54
N ALA A 905 0.51 -53.90 13.23
CA ALA A 905 0.21 -55.29 13.61
C ALA A 905 -1.27 -55.51 13.93
N SER A 906 -1.90 -56.49 13.26
CA SER A 906 -3.02 -57.30 13.77
C SER A 906 -2.43 -58.68 14.13
N PRO A 907 -3.04 -59.50 15.04
CA PRO A 907 -4.23 -60.29 14.63
C PRO A 907 -5.21 -60.79 15.75
N THR A 908 -6.37 -61.30 15.30
CA THR A 908 -7.17 -62.45 15.82
C THR A 908 -7.62 -62.60 17.29
N SER A 909 -8.93 -62.38 17.51
CA SER A 909 -9.92 -63.23 18.23
C SER A 909 -9.51 -64.36 19.20
N SER A 910 -10.08 -64.36 20.41
CA SER A 910 -11.05 -65.38 20.89
C SER A 910 -11.61 -65.08 22.31
N ALA A 911 -12.85 -65.50 22.57
CA ALA A 911 -13.56 -65.48 23.87
C ALA A 911 -13.84 -66.96 24.29
N PRO A 912 -14.64 -67.33 25.33
CA PRO A 912 -15.40 -66.53 26.30
C PRO A 912 -15.34 -67.06 27.77
N GLY A 913 -16.11 -66.45 28.70
CA GLY A 913 -16.44 -67.01 30.03
C GLY A 913 -17.23 -66.02 30.91
N ALA A 914 -18.42 -66.38 31.39
CA ALA A 914 -19.39 -65.41 31.94
C ALA A 914 -20.16 -65.90 33.20
N SER A 915 -20.46 -64.96 34.12
CA SER A 915 -21.57 -64.94 35.10
C SER A 915 -21.38 -63.75 36.07
N GLY A 916 -22.36 -62.94 36.49
CA GLY A 916 -23.79 -62.79 36.16
C GLY A 916 -24.53 -61.93 37.22
N SER A 917 -25.68 -61.32 36.85
CA SER A 917 -26.62 -60.52 37.71
C SER A 917 -26.18 -59.07 38.09
N ILE A 918 -27.03 -58.01 38.13
CA ILE A 918 -28.49 -57.88 37.88
C ILE A 918 -28.92 -56.40 37.52
N THR A 919 -29.87 -56.26 36.59
CA THR A 919 -30.84 -55.13 36.26
C THR A 919 -30.47 -53.69 35.82
N ALA A 920 -31.10 -53.29 34.69
CA ALA A 920 -31.70 -51.98 34.30
C ALA A 920 -30.80 -50.74 34.00
N THR A 921 -30.46 -50.42 32.72
CA THR A 921 -31.20 -49.60 31.71
C THR A 921 -31.47 -48.13 32.11
N SER A 922 -31.22 -47.06 31.33
CA SER A 922 -30.46 -46.77 30.08
C SER A 922 -30.72 -45.28 29.71
N GLY A 923 -29.89 -44.50 29.00
CA GLY A 923 -28.55 -44.70 28.44
C GLY A 923 -28.26 -43.65 27.32
N GLY A 924 -27.05 -43.09 27.22
CA GLY A 924 -26.70 -42.04 26.23
C GLY A 924 -25.24 -41.54 26.37
N LEU A 925 -24.53 -41.39 25.25
CA LEU A 925 -23.09 -41.09 25.17
C LEU A 925 -22.83 -39.61 24.83
N SER A 926 -21.83 -39.00 25.46
CA SER A 926 -21.02 -37.90 24.88
C SER A 926 -19.62 -37.89 25.51
N ALA A 927 -18.60 -37.48 24.76
CA ALA A 927 -17.19 -37.67 25.12
C ALA A 927 -16.53 -36.36 25.61
N GLU A 928 -15.96 -36.39 26.82
CA GLU A 928 -15.08 -35.34 27.32
C GLU A 928 -13.61 -35.66 27.05
N GLY A 929 -12.90 -34.75 26.36
CA GLY A 929 -11.49 -34.96 26.00
C GLY A 929 -10.78 -33.67 25.55
N GLY A 930 -10.70 -32.66 26.43
CA GLY A 930 -10.08 -31.37 26.05
C GLY A 930 -9.67 -30.40 27.18
N SER A 931 -9.82 -30.76 28.46
CA SER A 931 -9.71 -29.79 29.58
C SER A 931 -8.30 -29.66 30.20
N ALA A 932 -7.38 -30.60 29.93
CA ALA A 932 -6.13 -30.73 30.69
C ALA A 932 -5.07 -29.63 30.43
N THR A 933 -5.03 -29.01 29.25
CA THR A 933 -3.92 -28.12 28.84
C THR A 933 -4.07 -26.68 29.34
N LEU A 934 -5.30 -26.24 29.67
CA LEU A 934 -5.58 -24.83 30.04
C LEU A 934 -5.30 -24.49 31.50
N SER A 935 -5.16 -25.48 32.39
CA SER A 935 -5.04 -25.26 33.84
C SER A 935 -3.62 -24.92 34.32
N ARG A 936 -2.58 -25.16 33.50
CA ARG A 936 -1.17 -24.89 33.85
C ARG A 936 -0.69 -23.46 33.57
N LEU A 937 -1.37 -22.69 32.72
CA LEU A 937 -0.93 -21.36 32.28
C LEU A 937 -1.36 -20.19 33.20
N SER A 938 -2.00 -20.46 34.34
CA SER A 938 -2.63 -19.43 35.19
C SER A 938 -2.13 -19.37 36.65
N LYS A 939 -1.12 -20.16 37.03
CA LYS A 939 -0.57 -20.18 38.39
C LYS A 939 0.96 -20.24 38.42
N ILE A 940 1.60 -19.05 38.39
CA ILE A 940 2.96 -18.87 38.92
C ILE A 940 2.90 -17.71 39.92
N LYS A 941 3.11 -18.03 41.19
CA LYS A 941 3.23 -17.05 42.28
C LYS A 941 4.68 -16.58 42.37
N GLN A 942 4.88 -15.39 42.96
CA GLN A 942 6.17 -14.98 43.52
C GLN A 942 6.72 -16.06 44.47
N ILE A 943 8.03 -16.36 44.43
CA ILE A 943 8.91 -16.59 45.59
C ILE A 943 10.36 -16.92 45.15
N THR A 944 11.28 -16.12 45.70
CA THR A 944 12.64 -16.39 46.21
C THR A 944 13.48 -17.61 45.77
N HIS A 945 14.72 -17.33 45.34
CA HIS A 945 15.93 -18.19 45.27
C HIS A 945 15.78 -19.73 45.29
N LYS A 946 15.98 -20.34 44.11
CA LYS A 946 16.78 -21.57 43.91
C LYS A 946 17.09 -21.74 42.42
N LEU A 947 18.28 -21.33 41.99
CA LEU A 947 18.75 -21.54 40.61
C LEU A 947 19.18 -23.01 40.44
N LEU A 948 18.38 -23.79 39.69
CA LEU A 948 18.83 -24.77 38.67
C LEU A 948 17.64 -25.51 38.02
N ASP A 949 16.52 -25.71 38.75
CA ASP A 949 15.31 -26.43 38.25
C ASP A 949 14.16 -25.48 37.79
N SER A 950 14.47 -24.40 37.08
CA SER A 950 13.46 -23.39 36.68
C SER A 950 12.87 -23.67 35.30
N SER A 951 11.54 -23.83 35.22
CA SER A 951 10.77 -24.08 33.99
C SER A 951 10.92 -22.98 32.91
N PRO A 952 10.58 -23.25 31.63
CA PRO A 952 10.47 -22.22 30.61
C PRO A 952 9.55 -21.06 31.05
N GLY A 953 9.89 -19.82 30.66
CA GLY A 953 9.15 -18.62 31.07
C GLY A 953 9.99 -17.35 31.18
N LEU A 954 9.32 -16.23 31.49
CA LEU A 954 9.94 -14.93 31.72
C LEU A 954 10.14 -14.70 33.22
N TYR A 955 11.39 -14.45 33.60
CA TYR A 955 11.83 -14.15 34.96
C TYR A 955 12.25 -12.69 35.03
N THR A 956 11.51 -11.88 35.80
CA THR A 956 11.77 -10.45 35.95
C THR A 956 11.16 -9.91 37.23
N GLN A 957 11.79 -8.88 37.80
CA GLN A 957 11.23 -8.07 38.90
C GLN A 957 10.61 -6.75 38.41
N TYR A 958 10.66 -6.48 37.10
CA TYR A 958 10.12 -5.28 36.48
C TYR A 958 8.60 -5.20 36.67
N LYS A 959 8.11 -4.02 37.06
CA LYS A 959 6.68 -3.73 37.14
C LYS A 959 6.27 -2.97 35.87
N PRO A 960 5.39 -3.53 35.02
CA PRO A 960 4.95 -2.85 33.81
C PRO A 960 4.17 -1.58 34.14
N PHE A 961 4.46 -0.52 33.40
CA PHE A 961 3.71 0.73 33.42
C PHE A 961 2.39 0.61 32.67
N VAL A 962 2.36 -0.22 31.62
CA VAL A 962 1.21 -0.42 30.72
C VAL A 962 0.49 -1.73 31.04
N GLN A 963 -0.84 -1.65 31.16
CA GLN A 963 -1.69 -2.82 31.36
C GLN A 963 -1.80 -3.63 30.07
N LYS A 964 -1.66 -4.96 30.18
CA LYS A 964 -1.84 -5.88 29.07
C LYS A 964 -3.23 -5.75 28.42
N ASP A 965 -3.29 -5.61 27.10
CA ASP A 965 -4.54 -5.76 26.35
C ASP A 965 -5.02 -7.22 26.41
N LYS A 966 -5.97 -7.48 27.31
CA LYS A 966 -6.57 -8.81 27.51
C LYS A 966 -7.41 -9.25 26.31
N ALA A 967 -8.01 -8.31 25.57
CA ALA A 967 -8.85 -8.63 24.42
C ALA A 967 -7.98 -9.07 23.23
N PHE A 968 -6.90 -8.33 22.97
CA PHE A 968 -5.89 -8.71 21.98
C PHE A 968 -5.25 -10.07 22.31
N ILE A 969 -4.81 -10.29 23.55
CA ILE A 969 -4.22 -11.58 23.95
C ILE A 969 -5.23 -12.72 23.79
N LYS A 970 -6.51 -12.53 24.16
CA LYS A 970 -7.58 -13.53 23.94
C LYS A 970 -7.78 -13.81 22.43
N LYS A 971 -7.69 -12.81 21.56
CA LYS A 971 -7.82 -12.93 20.09
C LYS A 971 -6.68 -13.71 19.43
N ILE A 972 -5.44 -13.56 19.91
CA ILE A 972 -4.29 -14.35 19.43
C ILE A 972 -4.37 -15.78 19.96
N LEU A 973 -4.64 -15.97 21.27
CA LEU A 973 -4.80 -17.29 21.88
C LEU A 973 -5.98 -18.08 21.30
N LEU A 974 -7.05 -17.41 20.86
CA LEU A 974 -8.14 -18.06 20.12
C LEU A 974 -7.66 -18.57 18.76
N GLY A 975 -6.79 -17.83 18.07
CA GLY A 975 -6.19 -18.28 16.81
C GLY A 975 -5.39 -19.58 16.93
N LEU A 976 -4.75 -19.84 18.08
CA LEU A 976 -4.10 -21.13 18.37
C LEU A 976 -5.10 -22.28 18.53
N LYS A 977 -6.33 -21.99 18.99
CA LYS A 977 -7.40 -23.00 19.12
C LYS A 977 -8.11 -23.30 17.80
N THR A 978 -8.08 -22.36 16.86
CA THR A 978 -8.72 -22.46 15.54
C THR A 978 -7.72 -22.76 14.42
N ASP A 979 -6.54 -23.27 14.76
CA ASP A 979 -5.42 -23.59 13.84
C ASP A 979 -5.11 -22.48 12.80
N ARG A 980 -5.14 -21.21 13.25
CA ARG A 980 -4.85 -20.05 12.39
C ARG A 980 -3.37 -20.09 11.98
N PRO A 981 -3.02 -19.91 10.68
CA PRO A 981 -1.63 -19.90 10.22
C PRO A 981 -0.72 -18.96 11.03
N PRO A 982 0.51 -19.40 11.41
CA PRO A 982 1.46 -18.60 12.20
C PRO A 982 1.76 -17.22 11.61
N SER A 983 1.85 -17.12 10.28
CA SER A 983 2.02 -15.88 9.53
C SER A 983 0.93 -14.82 9.83
N VAL A 984 -0.34 -15.23 9.89
CA VAL A 984 -1.47 -14.34 10.19
C VAL A 984 -1.43 -13.93 11.66
N GLN A 985 -1.01 -14.83 12.56
CA GLN A 985 -0.78 -14.51 13.96
C GLN A 985 0.37 -13.49 14.13
N SER A 986 1.47 -13.66 13.39
CA SER A 986 2.58 -12.72 13.29
C SER A 986 2.14 -11.36 12.75
N ALA A 987 1.33 -11.32 11.68
CA ALA A 987 0.81 -10.06 11.13
C ALA A 987 -0.09 -9.31 12.13
N LEU A 988 -0.96 -10.03 12.84
CA LEU A 988 -1.78 -9.44 13.91
C LEU A 988 -0.92 -8.92 15.09
N LEU A 989 0.16 -9.63 15.42
CA LEU A 989 1.09 -9.26 16.48
C LEU A 989 1.90 -8.01 16.12
N ARG A 990 2.49 -7.98 14.92
CA ARG A 990 3.19 -6.80 14.39
C ARG A 990 2.28 -5.59 14.32
N ARG A 991 1.04 -5.75 13.81
CA ARG A 991 0.07 -4.64 13.72
C ARG A 991 -0.25 -4.04 15.09
N HIS A 992 -0.52 -4.86 16.11
CA HIS A 992 -0.80 -4.37 17.48
C HIS A 992 0.39 -3.62 18.08
N LEU A 993 1.60 -4.15 17.90
CA LEU A 993 2.84 -3.54 18.39
C LEU A 993 3.20 -2.24 17.63
N LEU A 994 2.93 -2.20 16.33
CA LEU A 994 3.06 -1.00 15.48
C LEU A 994 2.12 0.11 15.95
N GLU A 995 0.82 -0.19 16.11
CA GLU A 995 -0.20 0.75 16.60
C GLU A 995 0.19 1.26 18.01
N LEU A 996 0.61 0.37 18.93
CA LEU A 996 1.06 0.72 20.27
C LEU A 996 2.31 1.63 20.27
N THR A 997 3.31 1.30 19.45
CA THR A 997 4.55 2.10 19.35
C THR A 997 4.28 3.46 18.71
N GLN A 998 3.46 3.53 17.66
CA GLN A 998 3.06 4.80 17.05
C GLN A 998 2.31 5.69 18.05
N SER A 999 1.35 5.15 18.81
CA SER A 999 0.68 5.88 19.89
C SER A 999 1.65 6.44 20.93
N PHE A 1000 2.75 5.75 21.23
CA PHE A 1000 3.80 6.20 22.14
C PHE A 1000 4.75 7.24 21.51
N MET A 1001 5.05 7.16 20.21
CA MET A 1001 5.99 8.09 19.55
C MET A 1001 5.33 9.38 19.03
N ILE A 1002 4.04 9.38 18.68
CA ILE A 1002 3.34 10.55 18.13
C ILE A 1002 3.46 11.82 19.01
N PRO A 1003 3.30 11.75 20.35
CA PRO A 1003 3.45 12.93 21.20
C PRO A 1003 4.88 13.50 21.16
N LEU A 1004 5.89 12.62 21.15
CA LEU A 1004 7.30 13.01 21.07
C LEU A 1004 7.64 13.69 19.75
N GLU A 1005 7.18 13.14 18.62
CA GLU A 1005 7.38 13.74 17.28
C GLU A 1005 6.69 15.11 17.16
N ARG A 1006 5.47 15.27 17.74
CA ARG A 1006 4.78 16.57 17.81
C ARG A 1006 5.55 17.59 18.64
N TYR A 1007 6.06 17.19 19.80
CA TYR A 1007 6.86 18.07 20.64
C TYR A 1007 8.18 18.46 19.98
N MET A 1008 8.90 17.51 19.33
CA MET A 1008 10.09 17.82 18.53
C MET A 1008 9.80 18.85 17.43
N ALA A 1009 8.69 18.71 16.71
CA ALA A 1009 8.28 19.70 15.70
C ALA A 1009 8.02 21.10 16.32
N SER A 1010 7.52 21.17 17.56
CA SER A 1010 7.30 22.44 18.28
C SER A 1010 8.60 23.14 18.72
N LEU A 1011 9.73 22.42 18.78
CA LEU A 1011 11.05 23.00 19.09
C LEU A 1011 11.63 23.79 17.91
N MET A 1012 11.03 23.69 16.71
CA MET A 1012 11.48 24.39 15.51
C MET A 1012 11.21 25.91 15.63
N PRO A 1013 12.23 26.78 15.50
CA PRO A 1013 12.06 28.23 15.43
C PRO A 1013 11.11 28.64 14.30
N LEU A 1014 10.32 29.70 14.53
CA LEU A 1014 9.38 30.21 13.52
C LEU A 1014 10.17 30.83 12.36
N GLN A 1015 9.67 30.69 11.12
CA GLN A 1015 10.38 31.15 9.92
C GLN A 1015 10.74 32.65 9.96
N LYS A 1016 9.91 33.49 10.59
CA LYS A 1016 10.15 34.93 10.81
C LYS A 1016 11.40 35.23 11.65
N ASP A 1017 11.86 34.28 12.46
CA ASP A 1017 13.02 34.43 13.36
C ASP A 1017 14.33 33.98 12.67
N ILE A 1018 14.23 33.39 11.47
CA ILE A 1018 15.37 33.04 10.60
C ILE A 1018 15.82 34.31 9.85
N SER A 1019 16.90 34.93 10.32
CA SER A 1019 17.50 36.11 9.66
C SER A 1019 18.63 35.69 8.72
N PRO A 1020 18.68 36.18 7.45
CA PRO A 1020 19.76 35.84 6.52
C PRO A 1020 21.12 36.42 6.93
N PHE A 1021 21.14 37.46 7.77
CA PHE A 1021 22.38 38.17 8.14
C PHE A 1021 22.93 37.76 9.52
N ARG A 1022 22.36 36.72 10.15
CA ARG A 1022 22.82 36.16 11.43
C ARG A 1022 23.26 34.71 11.23
N SER A 1023 23.76 34.05 12.28
CA SER A 1023 23.95 32.60 12.25
C SER A 1023 22.61 31.87 12.15
N ALA A 1024 22.61 30.63 11.67
CA ALA A 1024 21.40 29.81 11.68
C ALA A 1024 20.86 29.72 13.11
N PRO A 1025 19.55 29.92 13.34
CA PRO A 1025 18.97 29.68 14.66
C PRO A 1025 19.12 28.20 15.00
N GLN A 1026 19.35 27.92 16.28
CA GLN A 1026 19.41 26.55 16.79
C GLN A 1026 18.00 26.07 17.17
N PRO A 1027 17.75 24.75 17.20
CA PRO A 1027 16.57 24.18 17.83
C PRO A 1027 16.39 24.69 19.26
N HIS A 1028 15.14 24.81 19.72
CA HIS A 1028 14.90 24.95 21.15
C HIS A 1028 15.32 23.65 21.86
N PRO A 1029 15.99 23.71 23.03
CA PRO A 1029 16.44 22.51 23.72
C PRO A 1029 15.25 21.69 24.23
N PHE A 1030 15.29 20.37 24.03
CA PHE A 1030 14.26 19.46 24.53
C PHE A 1030 14.21 19.49 26.06
N ARG A 1031 13.02 19.70 26.63
CA ARG A 1031 12.81 19.72 28.09
C ARG A 1031 11.81 18.66 28.48
N GLN A 1032 12.25 17.71 29.32
CA GLN A 1032 11.44 16.56 29.71
C GLN A 1032 10.14 16.98 30.42
N GLU A 1033 10.21 17.85 31.42
CA GLU A 1033 9.01 18.29 32.16
C GLU A 1033 8.01 19.07 31.27
N ASP A 1034 8.51 19.94 30.38
CA ASP A 1034 7.68 20.67 29.43
C ASP A 1034 6.95 19.70 28.48
N PHE A 1035 7.62 18.64 28.01
CA PHE A 1035 6.98 17.57 27.23
C PHE A 1035 5.93 16.81 28.05
N LEU A 1036 6.27 16.39 29.28
CA LEU A 1036 5.37 15.59 30.12
C LEU A 1036 4.08 16.36 30.45
N ALA A 1037 4.17 17.69 30.62
CA ALA A 1037 3.00 18.55 30.80
C ALA A 1037 2.04 18.56 29.58
N THR A 1038 2.51 18.24 28.37
CA THR A 1038 1.63 18.13 27.18
C THR A 1038 0.85 16.82 27.11
N LEU A 1039 1.19 15.82 27.94
CA LEU A 1039 0.62 14.48 27.83
C LEU A 1039 -0.87 14.44 28.19
N ASP A 1040 -1.37 15.32 29.06
CA ASP A 1040 -2.81 15.36 29.39
C ASP A 1040 -3.68 15.70 28.16
N GLU A 1041 -3.21 16.61 27.31
CA GLU A 1041 -3.93 17.08 26.11
C GLU A 1041 -3.60 16.30 24.84
N CYS A 1042 -2.42 15.69 24.75
CA CYS A 1042 -1.89 15.09 23.52
C CYS A 1042 -1.30 13.67 23.66
N GLY A 1043 -1.41 13.05 24.84
CA GLY A 1043 -0.71 11.79 25.16
C GLY A 1043 -1.27 10.49 24.54
N PRO A 1044 -0.56 9.35 24.73
CA PRO A 1044 -0.91 8.07 24.12
C PRO A 1044 -2.31 7.55 24.44
N GLN A 1045 -2.87 7.94 25.59
CA GLN A 1045 -4.21 7.55 26.04
C GLN A 1045 -5.35 8.01 25.10
N LEU A 1046 -5.07 8.95 24.17
CA LEU A 1046 -6.03 9.40 23.15
C LEU A 1046 -6.04 8.52 21.89
N THR A 1047 -5.02 7.68 21.69
CA THR A 1047 -4.84 6.87 20.47
C THR A 1047 -4.67 5.38 20.74
N SER A 1048 -4.12 4.99 21.90
CA SER A 1048 -3.92 3.59 22.30
C SER A 1048 -5.14 3.02 23.02
N THR A 1049 -5.42 1.74 22.79
CA THR A 1049 -6.40 0.97 23.60
C THR A 1049 -5.86 0.60 24.99
N CYS A 1050 -4.54 0.66 25.18
CA CYS A 1050 -3.88 0.29 26.42
C CYS A 1050 -3.99 1.41 27.46
N LYS A 1051 -4.09 1.02 28.74
CA LYS A 1051 -4.12 1.96 29.88
C LYS A 1051 -2.88 1.74 30.73
N GLY A 1052 -2.29 2.80 31.27
CA GLY A 1052 -1.06 2.68 32.05
C GLY A 1052 -0.60 4.02 32.62
N ASP A 1053 0.49 3.96 33.37
CA ASP A 1053 1.28 5.12 33.78
C ASP A 1053 2.21 5.52 32.63
N TRP A 1054 1.67 6.27 31.66
CA TRP A 1054 2.42 6.72 30.49
C TRP A 1054 3.55 7.68 30.88
N GLU A 1055 3.34 8.55 31.87
CA GLU A 1055 4.35 9.51 32.34
C GLU A 1055 5.58 8.78 32.89
N GLY A 1056 5.37 7.80 33.78
CA GLY A 1056 6.43 6.95 34.32
C GLY A 1056 7.19 6.18 33.24
N LEU A 1057 6.48 5.70 32.20
CA LEU A 1057 7.12 5.04 31.06
C LEU A 1057 8.00 6.01 30.25
N TYR A 1058 7.55 7.23 29.96
CA TYR A 1058 8.37 8.24 29.28
C TYR A 1058 9.60 8.63 30.10
N ARG A 1059 9.45 8.85 31.42
CA ARG A 1059 10.58 9.15 32.31
C ARG A 1059 11.64 8.04 32.27
N ARG A 1060 11.24 6.77 32.17
CA ARG A 1060 12.17 5.64 31.99
C ARG A 1060 12.75 5.59 30.57
N PHE A 1061 11.94 5.85 29.55
CA PHE A 1061 12.38 5.89 28.15
C PHE A 1061 13.44 6.96 27.90
N PHE A 1062 13.35 8.13 28.54
CA PHE A 1062 14.35 9.20 28.40
C PHE A 1062 15.76 8.84 28.91
N ALA A 1063 15.88 7.84 29.79
CA ALA A 1063 17.17 7.30 30.22
C ALA A 1063 17.73 6.22 29.27
N SER A 1064 16.97 5.80 28.24
CA SER A 1064 17.31 4.67 27.38
C SER A 1064 18.22 5.05 26.20
N PRO A 1065 19.01 4.09 25.66
CA PRO A 1065 19.76 4.28 24.42
C PRO A 1065 18.86 4.56 23.21
N ASN A 1066 17.65 3.99 23.21
CA ASN A 1066 16.68 4.14 22.12
C ASN A 1066 16.20 5.60 22.00
N PHE A 1067 15.84 6.23 23.13
CA PHE A 1067 15.49 7.65 23.14
C PHE A 1067 16.66 8.51 22.71
N ARG A 1068 17.86 8.28 23.26
CA ARG A 1068 19.05 9.06 22.93
C ARG A 1068 19.35 9.03 21.44
N SER A 1069 19.39 7.84 20.83
CA SER A 1069 19.67 7.69 19.40
C SER A 1069 18.56 8.30 18.51
N TRP A 1070 17.28 8.15 18.88
CA TRP A 1070 16.17 8.81 18.19
C TRP A 1070 16.26 10.34 18.31
N TYR A 1071 16.53 10.87 19.51
CA TYR A 1071 16.64 12.31 19.77
C TYR A 1071 17.84 12.91 19.05
N ASP A 1072 19.02 12.31 19.14
CA ASP A 1072 20.23 12.77 18.46
C ASP A 1072 20.00 12.81 16.93
N THR A 1073 19.30 11.81 16.37
CA THR A 1073 18.91 11.77 14.95
C THR A 1073 17.92 12.88 14.60
N ARG A 1074 16.83 13.04 15.36
CA ARG A 1074 15.80 14.07 15.10
C ARG A 1074 16.32 15.49 15.31
N ASN A 1075 17.18 15.70 16.29
CA ASN A 1075 17.82 16.98 16.52
C ASN A 1075 18.77 17.34 15.37
N PHE A 1076 19.58 16.37 14.90
CA PHE A 1076 20.41 16.55 13.71
C PHE A 1076 19.58 16.85 12.45
N GLU A 1077 18.47 16.13 12.21
CA GLU A 1077 17.54 16.41 11.11
C GLU A 1077 16.95 17.83 11.19
N LEU A 1078 16.62 18.31 12.39
CA LEU A 1078 16.05 19.64 12.62
C LEU A 1078 17.11 20.74 12.46
N GLU A 1079 18.32 20.56 12.99
CA GLU A 1079 19.48 21.44 12.75
C GLU A 1079 19.79 21.55 11.25
N GLN A 1080 19.87 20.44 10.54
CA GLN A 1080 20.08 20.39 9.09
C GLN A 1080 18.96 21.13 8.34
N THR A 1081 17.70 20.91 8.72
CA THR A 1081 16.55 21.61 8.13
C THR A 1081 16.64 23.12 8.34
N LEU A 1082 17.05 23.59 9.52
CA LEU A 1082 17.26 25.01 9.80
C LEU A 1082 18.46 25.59 9.03
N GLN A 1083 19.55 24.83 8.84
CA GLN A 1083 20.66 25.25 7.98
C GLN A 1083 20.19 25.43 6.53
N VAL A 1084 19.40 24.50 5.98
CA VAL A 1084 18.89 24.59 4.61
C VAL A 1084 17.90 25.75 4.45
N LEU A 1085 16.96 25.92 5.38
CA LEU A 1085 16.03 27.07 5.36
C LEU A 1085 16.78 28.40 5.44
N HIS A 1086 17.81 28.50 6.30
CA HIS A 1086 18.65 29.69 6.36
C HIS A 1086 19.48 29.91 5.08
N MET A 1087 19.97 28.85 4.42
CA MET A 1087 20.63 28.98 3.11
C MET A 1087 19.68 29.49 2.03
N GLN A 1088 18.42 29.08 2.04
CA GLN A 1088 17.38 29.61 1.16
C GLN A 1088 17.06 31.09 1.47
N THR A 1089 16.87 31.46 2.74
CA THR A 1089 16.63 32.88 3.10
C THR A 1089 17.81 33.77 2.69
N LEU A 1090 19.04 33.24 2.72
CA LEU A 1090 20.24 33.91 2.20
C LEU A 1090 20.22 34.06 0.67
N SER A 1091 19.82 33.02 -0.08
CA SER A 1091 19.80 33.09 -1.55
C SER A 1091 18.76 34.09 -2.05
N GLU A 1092 17.61 34.16 -1.39
CA GLU A 1092 16.52 35.11 -1.66
C GLU A 1092 16.86 36.56 -1.24
N SER A 1093 17.87 36.77 -0.38
CA SER A 1093 18.23 38.10 0.15
C SER A 1093 19.06 38.96 -0.81
N ASN A 1094 18.88 40.28 -0.75
CA ASN A 1094 19.63 41.23 -1.58
C ASN A 1094 21.01 41.58 -0.99
N LEU A 1095 21.96 40.65 -1.10
CA LEU A 1095 23.32 40.80 -0.58
C LEU A 1095 24.09 41.98 -1.22
N ALA A 1096 23.77 42.34 -2.47
CA ALA A 1096 24.38 43.49 -3.17
C ALA A 1096 23.92 44.85 -2.62
N GLU A 1097 22.76 44.91 -1.98
CA GLU A 1097 22.29 46.10 -1.25
C GLU A 1097 22.81 46.11 0.18
N TRP A 1098 22.83 44.96 0.85
CA TRP A 1098 23.44 44.81 2.19
C TRP A 1098 24.90 45.25 2.24
N ALA A 1099 25.69 44.99 1.19
CA ALA A 1099 27.09 45.39 1.11
C ALA A 1099 27.30 46.92 1.02
N LYS A 1100 26.28 47.71 0.67
CA LYS A 1100 26.41 49.17 0.55
C LYS A 1100 26.52 49.81 1.93
N GLY A 1101 27.65 50.46 2.20
CA GLY A 1101 27.92 51.10 3.50
C GLY A 1101 28.45 50.13 4.57
N LYS A 1102 28.91 48.95 4.17
CA LYS A 1102 29.62 47.99 5.03
C LYS A 1102 31.14 48.13 4.90
N LEU A 1103 31.86 47.74 5.95
CA LEU A 1103 33.32 47.68 5.91
C LEU A 1103 33.77 46.50 5.05
N GLU A 1104 34.90 46.64 4.34
CA GLU A 1104 35.44 45.60 3.46
C GLU A 1104 35.66 44.26 4.19
N VAL A 1105 36.06 44.32 5.47
CA VAL A 1105 36.22 43.14 6.34
C VAL A 1105 34.88 42.40 6.58
N GLU A 1106 33.77 43.12 6.72
CA GLU A 1106 32.42 42.51 6.86
C GLU A 1106 31.98 41.82 5.55
N ILE A 1107 32.36 42.38 4.40
CA ILE A 1107 32.06 41.81 3.07
C ILE A 1107 32.90 40.55 2.82
N VAL A 1108 34.20 40.58 3.16
CA VAL A 1108 35.10 39.42 3.09
C VAL A 1108 34.60 38.27 3.98
N ASP A 1109 34.23 38.56 5.23
CA ASP A 1109 33.67 37.56 6.15
C ASP A 1109 32.36 36.96 5.61
N MET A 1110 31.44 37.76 5.06
CA MET A 1110 30.22 37.25 4.41
C MET A 1110 30.54 36.32 3.23
N ILE A 1111 31.53 36.66 2.38
CA ILE A 1111 31.99 35.81 1.27
C ILE A 1111 32.55 34.48 1.79
N LEU A 1112 33.34 34.49 2.87
CA LEU A 1112 33.90 33.27 3.47
C LEU A 1112 32.80 32.38 4.07
N ARG A 1113 31.82 32.96 4.78
CA ARG A 1113 30.65 32.22 5.31
C ARG A 1113 29.83 31.58 4.18
N LEU A 1114 29.63 32.29 3.07
CA LEU A 1114 28.90 31.76 1.92
C LEU A 1114 29.67 30.65 1.18
N ARG A 1115 30.98 30.80 1.00
CA ARG A 1115 31.85 29.73 0.50
C ARG A 1115 31.75 28.47 1.38
N HIS A 1116 31.88 28.61 2.71
CA HIS A 1116 31.75 27.50 3.64
C HIS A 1116 30.39 26.80 3.54
N LYS A 1117 29.29 27.55 3.43
CA LYS A 1117 27.94 27.00 3.19
C LYS A 1117 27.80 26.32 1.83
N LEU A 1118 28.42 26.86 0.79
CA LEU A 1118 28.48 26.21 -0.53
C LEU A 1118 29.28 24.91 -0.52
N THR A 1119 30.33 24.81 0.31
CA THR A 1119 31.05 23.55 0.56
C THR A 1119 30.18 22.54 1.29
N LEU A 1120 29.36 22.96 2.26
CA LEU A 1120 28.37 22.09 2.92
C LEU A 1120 27.29 21.58 1.95
N LEU A 1121 26.95 22.35 0.91
CA LEU A 1121 26.09 21.93 -0.22
C LEU A 1121 26.82 21.10 -1.31
N GLN A 1122 28.13 20.90 -1.18
CA GLN A 1122 28.97 20.09 -2.10
C GLN A 1122 29.43 18.77 -1.47
N GLY A 1123 29.67 18.76 -0.15
CA GLY A 1123 30.27 17.64 0.57
C GLY A 1123 29.25 16.61 1.08
N GLY A 1124 28.99 15.57 0.29
CA GLY A 1124 28.38 14.32 0.78
C GLY A 1124 29.34 13.46 1.62
N SER A 1125 30.34 14.06 2.27
CA SER A 1125 31.49 13.40 2.89
C SER A 1125 31.87 14.08 4.20
N GLY A 1126 31.39 13.56 5.34
CA GLY A 1126 31.82 14.06 6.66
C GLY A 1126 30.90 13.81 7.86
N GLY A 1127 29.64 13.43 7.66
CA GLY A 1127 28.69 13.14 8.74
C GLY A 1127 27.78 11.95 8.42
N PRO A 1128 27.18 11.30 9.43
CA PRO A 1128 26.33 10.12 9.23
C PRO A 1128 25.14 10.47 8.32
N GLY A 1129 25.03 9.74 7.21
CA GLY A 1129 24.08 10.03 6.14
C GLY A 1129 22.62 9.92 6.59
N VAL A 1130 22.01 11.07 6.85
CA VAL A 1130 20.56 11.24 6.88
C VAL A 1130 20.20 12.13 5.70
N ALA A 1131 19.36 11.62 4.79
CA ALA A 1131 18.86 12.42 3.68
C ALA A 1131 18.08 13.63 4.23
N LEU A 1132 18.40 14.82 3.72
CA LEU A 1132 17.75 16.06 4.15
C LEU A 1132 16.22 15.93 4.01
N PRO A 1133 15.41 16.18 5.07
CA PRO A 1133 13.96 16.01 5.02
C PRO A 1133 13.24 16.89 3.99
N VAL A 1134 13.94 17.88 3.43
CA VAL A 1134 13.40 18.83 2.47
C VAL A 1134 14.28 18.86 1.23
N GLN A 1135 13.80 18.30 0.12
CA GLN A 1135 14.30 18.63 -1.22
C GLN A 1135 13.80 20.04 -1.60
N LEU A 1136 14.40 21.05 -0.97
CA LEU A 1136 14.47 22.40 -1.52
C LEU A 1136 15.36 22.37 -2.77
N ASN A 1137 15.25 23.39 -3.63
CA ASN A 1137 15.95 23.49 -4.91
C ASN A 1137 17.47 23.66 -4.72
N ALA A 1138 18.17 22.67 -4.18
CA ALA A 1138 19.57 22.76 -3.78
C ALA A 1138 20.49 23.19 -4.94
N LYS A 1139 20.11 22.89 -6.19
CA LYS A 1139 20.78 23.37 -7.39
C LYS A 1139 20.56 24.88 -7.62
N GLU A 1140 19.32 25.37 -7.61
CA GLU A 1140 19.02 26.79 -7.85
C GLU A 1140 19.50 27.68 -6.70
N THR A 1141 19.27 27.26 -5.45
CA THR A 1141 19.80 27.93 -4.24
C THR A 1141 21.32 28.03 -4.31
N ARG A 1142 22.02 26.95 -4.70
CA ARG A 1142 23.48 26.95 -4.92
C ARG A 1142 23.89 27.90 -6.04
N ASP A 1143 23.24 27.85 -7.20
CA ASP A 1143 23.54 28.70 -8.35
C ASP A 1143 23.25 30.19 -8.07
N GLN A 1144 22.30 30.50 -7.19
CA GLN A 1144 22.00 31.85 -6.73
C GLN A 1144 23.01 32.34 -5.67
N LEU A 1145 23.40 31.49 -4.71
CA LEU A 1145 24.44 31.80 -3.73
C LEU A 1145 25.82 32.00 -4.40
N LEU A 1146 26.16 31.21 -5.42
CA LEU A 1146 27.36 31.41 -6.24
C LEU A 1146 27.34 32.78 -6.94
N ARG A 1147 26.23 33.14 -7.58
CA ARG A 1147 26.04 34.47 -8.20
C ARG A 1147 26.18 35.61 -7.18
N HIS A 1148 25.70 35.45 -5.95
CA HIS A 1148 25.88 36.45 -4.88
C HIS A 1148 27.34 36.58 -4.45
N VAL A 1149 28.07 35.47 -4.30
CA VAL A 1149 29.52 35.48 -3.99
C VAL A 1149 30.29 36.24 -5.08
N ASP A 1150 30.04 35.96 -6.36
CA ASP A 1150 30.72 36.64 -7.47
C ASP A 1150 30.37 38.13 -7.57
N ASN A 1151 29.15 38.52 -7.21
CA ASN A 1151 28.75 39.92 -7.17
C ASN A 1151 29.40 40.69 -6.02
N MET A 1152 29.54 40.10 -4.83
CA MET A 1152 30.24 40.74 -3.71
C MET A 1152 31.77 40.80 -3.91
N LYS A 1153 32.37 39.81 -4.58
CA LYS A 1153 33.78 39.88 -5.01
C LYS A 1153 34.03 41.10 -5.90
N LYS A 1154 33.10 41.47 -6.79
CA LYS A 1154 33.26 42.64 -7.69
C LYS A 1154 33.28 43.98 -6.95
N SER A 1155 32.66 44.08 -5.76
CA SER A 1155 32.63 45.30 -4.94
C SER A 1155 33.87 45.54 -4.07
N LEU A 1156 34.81 44.59 -3.98
CA LEU A 1156 36.06 44.76 -3.22
C LEU A 1156 37.17 45.39 -4.08
N PRO A 1157 38.21 46.03 -3.50
CA PRO A 1157 39.39 46.47 -4.23
C PRO A 1157 40.23 45.27 -4.74
N ASP A 1158 41.11 45.52 -5.72
CA ASP A 1158 41.74 44.45 -6.51
C ASP A 1158 42.78 43.60 -5.76
N ASP A 1159 43.35 44.14 -4.67
CA ASP A 1159 44.23 43.40 -3.73
C ASP A 1159 43.44 42.37 -2.92
N LEU A 1160 42.29 42.73 -2.37
CA LEU A 1160 41.40 41.80 -1.66
C LEU A 1160 40.75 40.79 -2.62
N LYS A 1161 40.50 41.17 -3.89
CA LYS A 1161 40.04 40.22 -4.93
C LYS A 1161 41.06 39.12 -5.19
N GLN A 1162 42.36 39.43 -5.25
CA GLN A 1162 43.42 38.43 -5.45
C GLN A 1162 43.49 37.44 -4.27
N ILE A 1163 43.41 37.92 -3.03
CA ILE A 1163 43.40 37.06 -1.83
C ILE A 1163 42.19 36.11 -1.82
N LEU A 1164 41.05 36.53 -2.37
CA LEU A 1164 39.86 35.68 -2.54
C LEU A 1164 39.85 34.84 -3.83
N GLY A 1165 40.86 34.98 -4.69
CA GLY A 1165 40.93 34.34 -6.01
C GLY A 1165 41.30 32.87 -5.96
N ASP A 1166 42.30 32.51 -5.16
CA ASP A 1166 42.93 31.17 -5.17
C ASP A 1166 42.44 30.30 -3.99
N SER A 1167 41.23 29.75 -4.11
CA SER A 1167 40.72 28.51 -3.46
C SER A 1167 39.26 28.20 -3.82
#